data_AF-A0A7Y5GSB8-F1
#
_entry.id   AF-A0A7Y5GSB8-F1
#
_cell.length_a   1.000
_cell.length_b   1.000
_cell.length_c   1.000
_cell.angle_alpha   90.00
_cell.angle_beta   90.00
_cell.angle_gamma   90.00
#
_symmetry.space_group_name_H-M   'P 1'
#
loop_
_entity.id
_entity.type
_entity.pdbx_description
1 polymer ?
#
loop_
_entity_poly.entity_id
_entity_poly.type
_entity_poly.pdbx_seq_one_letter_code
_entity_poly.pdbx_strand_id
1 'polypeptide(L)'
;MRIRDLVWLCGAATLMLACGAEEPQSDDNGNSGGATTPEVEVTLPAYELPWEKKVPGKADTYDDYRAANPQWYAITEFPKPNTYRHMTEWEPMQILYTTYSDSMPSDPQVAKTIVDIVKGTVVDAKTKVAVIYEKASAKTDLTNRLLANGMTQTQINSMVFFHQIKNETIWHIDYGPVPLLDMNDNIAFGDFRYYHQRVEDDAIPTQMGAYYKINTFRMPVNTEGGTFQGDGEGTCYTAQRALQNAGMTLTQFQQIWSDYLACTKQVIVMKDITDDGTGHIDMFFKLVDKTTAIMGEYKLPYVTDATNKKRMDDNALQLEATTVAGGSKIKVVRMPFPSKKGGIPRTYINSTFVNGVNLWPIYTDMKDAEAEALAVWQQTMPTYKHIGIISDKIASYSGTIHCITRTLPVGNYKAWIADGTCSGGKCSAPAGGYTGECSATIPCSGPEWLCECNDCKFCGPDAPPKSCVGFCGGQSDAGCYCDDLCKQYNDCCEDYDQACLCEPSCTGKKCGDNGCGGSCGTCGAGTTCNAAGQCEATCKPNCTGKTCGDDGCGGSCGTCGAGTNCTNGQCVAICTPSCSGKVCGNDGCGGSCGTCAGGSSCNASGQCVADCVPNCSGKQCGDDKCGGNCGSCGNTKTCVEGQCVGECAPQCNGKECGDDGCGGSCGHCTDGAVCDAGTCSAECAPSCDGKECGDDGCGGSCGTCEGGETCTAAFQCEAVACVPQCGDAECGDDGCGGSCGDCDGDEDCQEGKCVSSGSPDTCENRCGEFDDNANCQCDSECGNVGDCCEDICDYCKDNSVCDDECVCPAVEEPVCGKDGTTYSNGCLAACANVEVDHEGACSPDGPDTTTGDDTAGGDNDAGTTGGADTANTTSDTTGSSDATNNGGSVPPTGSGATGSGSNDRGGCSTQSNSTPSNLPLALMIAVVVLLVTKRRRSA
;
A
#
# COMPACT_ATOMS: atom_id res chain seq x y z
N MET A 1 52.53 23.16 -19.28
CA MET A 1 53.73 23.44 -18.45
C MET A 1 53.33 24.39 -17.32
N ARG A 2 54.11 24.48 -16.23
CA ARG A 2 53.83 25.29 -15.02
C ARG A 2 54.56 26.66 -15.06
N ILE A 3 54.42 27.44 -13.96
CA ILE A 3 55.18 28.65 -13.51
C ILE A 3 54.46 29.97 -13.92
N ARG A 4 53.92 30.83 -13.03
CA ARG A 4 54.41 31.54 -11.80
C ARG A 4 55.26 32.80 -12.15
N ASP A 5 55.22 33.98 -11.52
CA ASP A 5 54.56 34.54 -10.30
C ASP A 5 54.61 36.12 -10.29
N LEU A 6 54.06 36.77 -9.23
CA LEU A 6 54.49 38.06 -8.56
C LEU A 6 54.04 39.50 -9.02
N VAL A 7 53.24 40.16 -8.14
CA VAL A 7 53.48 41.45 -7.38
C VAL A 7 53.64 42.85 -8.08
N TRP A 8 53.31 44.03 -7.50
CA TRP A 8 52.29 44.56 -6.52
C TRP A 8 52.50 46.11 -6.29
N LEU A 9 51.69 46.78 -5.43
CA LEU A 9 51.79 48.20 -4.93
C LEU A 9 51.46 49.33 -5.95
N CYS A 10 50.86 50.50 -5.63
CA CYS A 10 50.03 51.07 -4.53
C CYS A 10 49.45 52.45 -5.00
N GLY A 11 48.57 53.21 -4.32
CA GLY A 11 47.79 53.02 -3.08
C GLY A 11 47.33 54.37 -2.42
N ALA A 12 46.09 54.42 -1.87
CA ALA A 12 45.47 55.50 -1.04
C ALA A 12 45.10 56.86 -1.72
N ALA A 13 44.11 57.67 -1.27
CA ALA A 13 43.29 57.64 -0.04
C ALA A 13 41.88 58.30 -0.18
N THR A 14 40.87 57.81 0.59
CA THR A 14 39.63 58.45 1.15
C THR A 14 38.75 59.45 0.33
N LEU A 15 37.42 59.49 0.44
CA LEU A 15 36.59 59.45 1.67
C LEU A 15 35.11 58.98 1.48
N MET A 16 34.67 58.05 2.35
CA MET A 16 33.30 57.74 2.85
C MET A 16 32.10 57.29 1.97
N LEU A 17 31.36 56.35 2.61
CA LEU A 17 29.93 55.99 2.49
C LEU A 17 29.43 55.24 1.24
N ALA A 18 29.31 53.92 1.40
CA ALA A 18 28.46 53.03 0.61
C ALA A 18 27.87 51.93 1.52
N CYS A 19 26.72 51.37 1.12
CA CYS A 19 26.31 50.02 1.50
C CYS A 19 26.27 49.18 0.22
N GLY A 20 26.82 47.98 0.27
CA GLY A 20 26.98 47.08 -0.88
C GLY A 20 26.71 45.63 -0.50
N ALA A 21 26.86 44.72 -1.46
CA ALA A 21 26.50 43.30 -1.32
C ALA A 21 27.71 42.36 -1.44
N GLU A 22 27.54 41.17 -0.86
CA GLU A 22 28.15 39.86 -1.18
C GLU A 22 29.66 39.59 -0.92
N GLU A 23 29.88 38.56 -0.07
CA GLU A 23 31.03 37.61 0.03
C GLU A 23 32.45 38.12 0.44
N PRO A 24 33.44 37.26 0.85
CA PRO A 24 33.44 35.79 1.05
C PRO A 24 33.94 35.33 2.47
N GLN A 25 34.70 34.21 2.55
CA GLN A 25 34.95 33.33 3.72
C GLN A 25 36.13 33.69 4.68
N SER A 26 36.04 33.14 5.91
CA SER A 26 37.11 32.58 6.81
C SER A 26 38.24 33.49 7.36
N ASP A 27 38.90 33.26 8.52
CA ASP A 27 38.99 32.13 9.46
C ASP A 27 39.16 32.58 10.96
N ASP A 28 39.05 31.59 11.87
CA ASP A 28 39.83 31.39 13.11
C ASP A 28 39.44 31.92 14.53
N ASN A 29 39.65 31.01 15.50
CA ASN A 29 39.85 31.16 16.96
C ASN A 29 38.73 31.68 17.89
N GLY A 30 37.87 30.73 18.28
CA GLY A 30 36.82 30.84 19.29
C GLY A 30 37.22 30.93 20.78
N ASN A 31 36.18 30.95 21.62
CA ASN A 31 36.10 30.14 22.84
C ASN A 31 34.63 29.73 23.09
N SER A 32 34.39 28.71 23.89
CA SER A 32 33.10 28.01 24.01
C SER A 32 32.20 28.48 25.16
N GLY A 33 30.89 28.22 25.01
CA GLY A 33 29.85 28.43 26.01
C GLY A 33 28.57 27.75 25.53
N GLY A 34 28.41 26.45 25.84
CA GLY A 34 27.48 25.56 25.13
C GLY A 34 26.04 25.60 25.64
N ALA A 35 25.09 25.52 24.69
CA ALA A 35 23.68 25.23 24.92
C ALA A 35 23.09 24.48 23.71
N THR A 36 23.71 23.35 23.34
CA THR A 36 23.24 22.51 22.23
C THR A 36 22.15 21.55 22.69
N THR A 37 20.89 21.92 22.50
CA THR A 37 19.85 20.91 22.24
C THR A 37 20.21 20.19 20.94
N PRO A 38 20.27 18.85 20.89
CA PRO A 38 20.40 18.16 19.62
C PRO A 38 19.14 18.40 18.80
N GLU A 39 19.27 19.05 17.64
CA GLU A 39 18.27 18.88 16.59
C GLU A 39 18.38 17.43 16.13
N VAL A 40 17.39 16.61 16.51
CA VAL A 40 17.19 15.30 15.90
C VAL A 40 16.80 15.56 14.46
N GLU A 41 17.56 15.05 13.49
CA GLU A 41 17.11 14.95 12.11
C GLU A 41 15.90 13.99 12.06
N VAL A 42 14.70 14.55 12.24
CA VAL A 42 13.43 13.81 12.16
C VAL A 42 13.32 13.30 10.73
N THR A 43 13.57 12.00 10.60
CA THR A 43 13.85 11.34 9.32
C THR A 43 12.54 11.03 8.60
N LEU A 44 11.97 12.09 8.04
CA LEU A 44 10.83 12.14 7.10
C LEU A 44 9.51 11.52 7.61
N PRO A 45 8.56 12.32 8.15
CA PRO A 45 7.22 11.83 8.43
C PRO A 45 6.50 11.43 7.13
N ALA A 46 5.40 10.68 7.25
CA ALA A 46 4.63 10.18 6.11
C ALA A 46 4.00 11.27 5.20
N TYR A 47 4.10 12.56 5.53
CA TYR A 47 3.49 13.67 4.79
C TYR A 47 4.46 14.83 4.49
N GLU A 48 4.15 15.61 3.45
CA GLU A 48 4.93 16.80 3.07
C GLU A 48 4.90 17.92 4.14
N LEU A 49 6.08 18.30 4.62
CA LEU A 49 6.29 19.24 5.71
C LEU A 49 6.06 20.71 5.32
N PRO A 50 5.75 21.62 6.28
CA PRO A 50 5.50 23.04 5.99
C PRO A 50 6.67 23.84 5.40
N TRP A 51 7.88 23.26 5.36
CA TRP A 51 9.04 23.85 4.67
C TRP A 51 9.29 23.24 3.28
N GLU A 52 8.96 21.97 3.06
CA GLU A 52 8.98 21.34 1.73
C GLU A 52 7.97 22.06 0.80
N LYS A 53 6.81 22.43 1.36
CA LYS A 53 5.76 23.30 0.78
C LYS A 53 6.21 24.71 0.38
N LYS A 54 7.47 25.10 0.61
CA LYS A 54 8.02 26.42 0.21
C LYS A 54 8.67 26.43 -1.17
N VAL A 55 8.76 25.29 -1.86
CA VAL A 55 9.17 25.25 -3.29
C VAL A 55 8.06 25.87 -4.15
N PRO A 56 8.25 27.03 -4.82
CA PRO A 56 7.15 27.72 -5.50
C PRO A 56 6.84 27.08 -6.86
N GLY A 57 5.97 26.07 -6.89
CA GLY A 57 5.87 25.19 -8.07
C GLY A 57 4.56 24.43 -8.32
N LYS A 58 3.37 25.03 -8.13
CA LYS A 58 2.10 24.45 -8.66
C LYS A 58 1.96 24.58 -10.20
N ALA A 59 3.06 24.32 -10.90
CA ALA A 59 3.24 24.33 -12.35
C ALA A 59 4.45 23.46 -12.76
N ASP A 60 4.44 22.22 -12.28
CA ASP A 60 5.20 21.04 -12.76
C ASP A 60 6.66 21.22 -13.22
N THR A 61 7.53 21.75 -12.35
CA THR A 61 9.00 21.66 -12.51
C THR A 61 9.58 20.27 -12.20
N TYR A 62 8.73 19.25 -12.05
CA TYR A 62 9.08 17.88 -11.69
C TYR A 62 8.44 16.81 -12.61
N ASP A 63 7.48 17.19 -13.46
CA ASP A 63 7.29 16.52 -14.75
C ASP A 63 8.61 16.47 -15.53
N ASP A 64 9.50 17.46 -15.39
CA ASP A 64 10.87 17.41 -15.92
C ASP A 64 11.65 16.15 -15.47
N TYR A 65 11.50 15.69 -14.21
CA TYR A 65 12.17 14.48 -13.75
C TYR A 65 11.51 13.21 -14.29
N ARG A 66 10.18 13.18 -14.38
CA ARG A 66 9.41 12.05 -14.92
C ARG A 66 9.49 11.95 -16.46
N ALA A 67 9.72 13.07 -17.15
CA ALA A 67 9.95 13.16 -18.59
C ALA A 67 11.44 12.96 -18.96
N ALA A 68 12.37 13.23 -18.05
CA ALA A 68 13.77 12.81 -18.17
C ALA A 68 13.98 11.32 -17.82
N ASN A 69 13.15 10.78 -16.92
CA ASN A 69 13.18 9.37 -16.48
C ASN A 69 11.87 8.60 -16.72
N PRO A 70 11.27 8.62 -17.93
CA PRO A 70 10.01 7.92 -18.20
C PRO A 70 10.10 6.41 -18.01
N GLN A 71 11.32 5.86 -17.97
CA GLN A 71 11.63 4.49 -17.55
C GLN A 71 11.09 4.07 -16.18
N TRP A 72 10.89 5.01 -15.26
CA TRP A 72 10.65 4.73 -13.83
C TRP A 72 9.18 4.91 -13.41
N TYR A 73 8.31 5.34 -14.33
CA TYR A 73 6.92 5.70 -14.01
C TYR A 73 5.95 5.01 -14.98
N ALA A 74 4.87 4.46 -14.44
CA ALA A 74 3.93 3.67 -15.20
C ALA A 74 3.04 4.53 -16.13
N ILE A 75 2.38 3.87 -17.09
CA ILE A 75 1.53 4.56 -18.06
C ILE A 75 0.33 5.22 -17.38
N THR A 76 0.08 6.49 -17.70
CA THR A 76 -1.09 7.26 -17.22
C THR A 76 -2.34 6.96 -18.05
N GLU A 77 -2.57 5.68 -18.36
CA GLU A 77 -3.81 5.17 -18.93
C GLU A 77 -4.53 4.35 -17.86
N PHE A 78 -5.86 4.47 -17.80
CA PHE A 78 -6.68 3.68 -16.89
C PHE A 78 -6.96 2.28 -17.48
N PRO A 79 -7.07 1.24 -16.64
CA PRO A 79 -7.53 -0.07 -17.10
C PRO A 79 -8.92 0.03 -17.74
N LYS A 80 -9.26 -0.89 -18.64
CA LYS A 80 -10.61 -0.97 -19.24
C LYS A 80 -11.67 -1.02 -18.12
N PRO A 81 -12.70 -0.14 -18.14
CA PRO A 81 -13.72 -0.09 -17.10
C PRO A 81 -14.36 -1.47 -16.81
N ASN A 82 -14.58 -1.76 -15.52
CA ASN A 82 -15.12 -3.03 -15.03
C ASN A 82 -14.27 -4.29 -15.38
N THR A 83 -13.00 -4.14 -15.76
CA THR A 83 -12.09 -5.30 -15.95
C THR A 83 -11.51 -5.79 -14.63
N TYR A 84 -11.26 -4.89 -13.69
CA TYR A 84 -10.64 -5.17 -12.40
C TYR A 84 -11.53 -4.75 -11.22
N ARG A 85 -11.24 -5.32 -10.05
CA ARG A 85 -11.59 -4.81 -8.72
C ARG A 85 -10.31 -4.43 -7.96
N HIS A 86 -10.40 -3.58 -6.95
CA HIS A 86 -9.37 -3.46 -5.92
C HIS A 86 -9.33 -4.71 -5.03
N MET A 87 -8.17 -4.93 -4.40
CA MET A 87 -8.03 -5.89 -3.30
C MET A 87 -8.74 -5.43 -2.02
N THR A 88 -8.95 -6.40 -1.12
CA THR A 88 -9.28 -6.21 0.30
C THR A 88 -8.17 -6.81 1.16
N GLU A 89 -7.99 -6.32 2.39
CA GLU A 89 -6.89 -6.78 3.26
C GLU A 89 -7.12 -8.17 3.89
N TRP A 90 -8.36 -8.65 3.97
CA TRP A 90 -8.69 -9.97 4.51
C TRP A 90 -8.67 -11.10 3.46
N GLU A 91 -8.27 -10.79 2.21
CA GLU A 91 -8.06 -11.81 1.18
C GLU A 91 -6.84 -12.71 1.49
N PRO A 92 -6.79 -13.93 0.94
CA PRO A 92 -5.58 -14.74 0.98
C PRO A 92 -4.41 -13.99 0.31
N MET A 93 -3.30 -13.83 1.03
CA MET A 93 -2.11 -13.10 0.57
C MET A 93 -1.02 -14.07 0.12
N GLN A 94 -0.30 -13.73 -0.95
CA GLN A 94 0.88 -14.49 -1.39
C GLN A 94 2.20 -13.83 -0.98
N ILE A 95 2.23 -12.50 -0.83
CA ILE A 95 3.40 -11.71 -0.41
C ILE A 95 2.94 -10.56 0.51
N LEU A 96 3.73 -10.26 1.55
CA LEU A 96 3.74 -8.96 2.23
C LEU A 96 5.00 -8.19 1.82
N TYR A 97 4.84 -6.93 1.46
CA TYR A 97 5.92 -6.00 1.14
C TYR A 97 6.31 -5.17 2.36
N THR A 98 7.60 -4.85 2.46
CA THR A 98 8.15 -3.84 3.38
C THR A 98 9.46 -3.30 2.82
N THR A 99 10.06 -2.28 3.44
CA THR A 99 11.26 -1.59 2.95
C THR A 99 12.32 -1.46 4.04
N TYR A 100 13.59 -1.70 3.69
CA TYR A 100 14.73 -1.65 4.61
C TYR A 100 15.99 -1.15 3.88
N SER A 101 16.47 0.06 4.20
CA SER A 101 17.61 0.69 3.49
C SER A 101 18.66 1.24 4.44
N ASP A 102 19.91 1.38 3.95
CA ASP A 102 21.01 1.96 4.73
C ASP A 102 20.75 3.43 5.10
N SER A 103 19.89 4.11 4.32
CA SER A 103 19.43 5.47 4.59
C SER A 103 18.57 5.55 5.85
N MET A 104 17.59 4.64 6.01
CA MET A 104 16.66 4.63 7.14
C MET A 104 16.11 3.22 7.41
N PRO A 105 15.96 2.79 8.68
CA PRO A 105 16.31 3.49 9.92
C PRO A 105 17.58 2.91 10.56
N SER A 106 18.55 3.77 10.90
CA SER A 106 19.69 3.40 11.76
C SER A 106 19.29 3.15 13.22
N ASP A 107 18.02 3.39 13.58
CA ASP A 107 17.48 3.14 14.92
C ASP A 107 17.20 1.64 15.16
N PRO A 108 17.83 1.01 16.18
CA PRO A 108 17.64 -0.41 16.45
C PRO A 108 16.21 -0.83 16.77
N GLN A 109 15.36 0.04 17.33
CA GLN A 109 13.98 -0.31 17.67
C GLN A 109 13.11 -0.38 16.42
N VAL A 110 13.31 0.52 15.45
CA VAL A 110 12.54 0.46 14.18
C VAL A 110 13.05 -0.66 13.29
N ALA A 111 14.37 -0.93 13.31
CA ALA A 111 14.90 -2.15 12.72
C ALA A 111 14.29 -3.42 13.36
N LYS A 112 14.07 -3.43 14.68
CA LYS A 112 13.35 -4.52 15.37
C LYS A 112 11.88 -4.59 14.95
N THR A 113 11.17 -3.45 14.81
CA THR A 113 9.78 -3.43 14.31
C THR A 113 9.67 -4.16 12.96
N ILE A 114 10.60 -3.91 12.02
CA ILE A 114 10.60 -4.57 10.71
C ILE A 114 10.95 -6.07 10.84
N VAL A 115 11.92 -6.43 11.69
CA VAL A 115 12.25 -7.83 12.01
C VAL A 115 11.05 -8.59 12.58
N ASP A 116 10.30 -7.99 13.49
CA ASP A 116 9.12 -8.58 14.12
C ASP A 116 7.97 -8.75 13.09
N ILE A 117 7.79 -7.81 12.16
CA ILE A 117 6.86 -7.92 11.02
C ILE A 117 7.25 -9.08 10.11
N VAL A 118 8.52 -9.17 9.70
CA VAL A 118 9.01 -10.27 8.85
C VAL A 118 8.83 -11.61 9.55
N LYS A 119 9.17 -11.68 10.84
CA LYS A 119 9.02 -12.90 11.64
C LYS A 119 7.55 -13.31 11.77
N GLY A 120 6.66 -12.40 12.17
CA GLY A 120 5.21 -12.70 12.27
C GLY A 120 4.60 -13.11 10.93
N THR A 121 5.08 -12.56 9.82
CA THR A 121 4.60 -12.95 8.48
C THR A 121 5.09 -14.35 8.07
N VAL A 122 6.38 -14.64 8.26
CA VAL A 122 6.99 -15.90 7.80
C VAL A 122 6.73 -17.06 8.76
N VAL A 123 6.80 -16.83 10.07
CA VAL A 123 6.72 -17.86 11.11
C VAL A 123 5.27 -18.13 11.51
N ASP A 124 4.45 -17.11 11.71
CA ASP A 124 3.06 -17.29 12.13
C ASP A 124 2.11 -17.36 10.93
N ALA A 125 2.11 -16.34 10.05
CA ALA A 125 1.21 -16.29 8.89
C ALA A 125 1.64 -17.19 7.72
N LYS A 126 2.77 -17.90 7.84
CA LYS A 126 3.39 -18.79 6.82
C LYS A 126 3.49 -18.15 5.41
N THR A 127 3.59 -16.82 5.35
CA THR A 127 3.48 -16.04 4.12
C THR A 127 4.85 -15.49 3.72
N LYS A 128 5.07 -15.28 2.41
CA LYS A 128 6.32 -14.73 1.90
C LYS A 128 6.41 -13.23 2.18
N VAL A 129 7.63 -12.75 2.40
CA VAL A 129 7.92 -11.32 2.55
C VAL A 129 8.82 -10.88 1.42
N ALA A 130 8.55 -9.72 0.83
CA ALA A 130 9.38 -9.07 -0.17
C ALA A 130 9.90 -7.74 0.38
N VAL A 131 11.20 -7.67 0.62
CA VAL A 131 11.89 -6.51 1.18
C VAL A 131 12.49 -5.69 0.05
N ILE A 132 12.06 -4.43 -0.07
CA ILE A 132 12.73 -3.43 -0.91
C ILE A 132 13.98 -2.93 -0.18
N TYR A 133 15.12 -2.85 -0.87
CA TYR A 133 16.37 -2.37 -0.28
C TYR A 133 17.28 -1.66 -1.29
N GLU A 134 17.97 -0.61 -0.86
CA GLU A 134 18.88 0.15 -1.73
C GLU A 134 20.24 -0.57 -1.96
N LYS A 135 20.81 -1.15 -0.90
CA LYS A 135 22.24 -1.52 -0.80
C LYS A 135 22.47 -2.87 -0.11
N ALA A 136 23.50 -3.61 -0.52
CA ALA A 136 23.81 -4.93 0.00
C ALA A 136 24.06 -4.97 1.52
N SER A 137 24.51 -3.86 2.12
CA SER A 137 24.65 -3.67 3.57
C SER A 137 23.31 -3.83 4.29
N ALA A 138 22.25 -3.09 3.88
CA ALA A 138 20.90 -3.18 4.44
C ALA A 138 20.35 -4.62 4.40
N LYS A 139 20.50 -5.31 3.27
CA LYS A 139 20.13 -6.73 3.12
C LYS A 139 20.90 -7.63 4.10
N THR A 140 22.19 -7.39 4.27
CA THR A 140 23.05 -8.17 5.17
C THR A 140 22.70 -7.93 6.63
N ASP A 141 22.50 -6.67 7.03
CA ASP A 141 22.10 -6.28 8.38
C ASP A 141 20.72 -6.83 8.76
N LEU A 142 19.71 -6.71 7.88
CA LEU A 142 18.40 -7.34 8.12
C LEU A 142 18.52 -8.87 8.21
N THR A 143 19.27 -9.52 7.31
CA THR A 143 19.49 -10.98 7.36
C THR A 143 20.10 -11.39 8.71
N ASN A 144 21.12 -10.68 9.19
CA ASN A 144 21.76 -10.94 10.47
C ASN A 144 20.79 -10.73 11.65
N ARG A 145 19.92 -9.71 11.60
CA ARG A 145 18.90 -9.48 12.64
C ARG A 145 17.81 -10.55 12.64
N LEU A 146 17.36 -11.02 11.47
CA LEU A 146 16.38 -12.11 11.37
C LEU A 146 16.95 -13.41 11.97
N LEU A 147 18.21 -13.74 11.64
CA LEU A 147 18.94 -14.87 12.26
C LEU A 147 19.03 -14.70 13.79
N ALA A 148 19.47 -13.53 14.27
CA ALA A 148 19.60 -13.23 15.70
C ALA A 148 18.27 -13.20 16.48
N ASN A 149 17.12 -13.08 15.77
CA ASN A 149 15.78 -13.15 16.36
C ASN A 149 15.10 -14.52 16.12
N GLY A 150 15.87 -15.56 15.78
CA GLY A 150 15.42 -16.95 15.75
C GLY A 150 14.77 -17.41 14.44
N MET A 151 14.97 -16.70 13.32
CA MET A 151 14.66 -17.26 12.00
C MET A 151 15.85 -18.08 11.49
N THR A 152 15.58 -19.25 10.89
CA THR A 152 16.63 -20.06 10.25
C THR A 152 17.02 -19.49 8.89
N GLN A 153 18.26 -19.75 8.45
CA GLN A 153 18.70 -19.41 7.10
C GLN A 153 17.81 -20.06 6.02
N THR A 154 17.25 -21.25 6.28
CA THR A 154 16.31 -21.94 5.40
C THR A 154 15.01 -21.16 5.23
N GLN A 155 14.42 -20.65 6.33
CA GLN A 155 13.23 -19.79 6.27
C GLN A 155 13.53 -18.50 5.51
N ILE A 156 14.65 -17.83 5.80
CA ILE A 156 15.05 -16.60 5.11
C ILE A 156 15.20 -16.86 3.60
N ASN A 157 15.95 -17.89 3.20
CA ASN A 157 16.21 -18.21 1.79
C ASN A 157 14.98 -18.64 0.99
N SER A 158 13.91 -19.12 1.63
CA SER A 158 12.71 -19.64 0.95
C SER A 158 11.50 -18.71 1.03
N MET A 159 11.44 -17.85 2.06
CA MET A 159 10.28 -17.00 2.35
C MET A 159 10.58 -15.50 2.30
N VAL A 160 11.84 -15.07 2.38
CA VAL A 160 12.23 -13.65 2.34
C VAL A 160 12.92 -13.31 1.02
N PHE A 161 12.20 -12.59 0.17
CA PHE A 161 12.64 -12.11 -1.13
C PHE A 161 13.21 -10.70 -0.96
N PHE A 162 14.31 -10.40 -1.66
CA PHE A 162 15.03 -9.14 -1.52
C PHE A 162 15.13 -8.48 -2.90
N HIS A 163 14.45 -7.36 -3.09
CA HIS A 163 14.40 -6.61 -4.34
C HIS A 163 15.29 -5.37 -4.23
N GLN A 164 16.37 -5.33 -4.99
CA GLN A 164 17.27 -4.17 -4.97
C GLN A 164 16.69 -3.05 -5.85
N ILE A 165 15.96 -2.14 -5.22
CA ILE A 165 15.32 -0.98 -5.84
C ILE A 165 15.69 0.23 -4.98
N LYS A 166 16.04 1.34 -5.62
CA LYS A 166 16.41 2.57 -4.89
C LYS A 166 15.15 3.18 -4.27
N ASN A 167 15.25 3.61 -3.02
CA ASN A 167 14.15 4.12 -2.21
C ASN A 167 14.64 5.25 -1.29
N GLU A 168 13.75 6.18 -0.93
CA GLU A 168 14.04 7.24 0.03
C GLU A 168 13.49 6.91 1.43
N THR A 169 12.30 6.28 1.53
CA THR A 169 11.62 6.07 2.83
C THR A 169 11.08 4.66 3.04
N ILE A 170 10.65 4.38 4.28
CA ILE A 170 10.08 3.08 4.70
C ILE A 170 8.55 3.01 4.54
N TRP A 171 7.90 4.06 4.04
CA TRP A 171 6.43 4.23 4.03
C TRP A 171 5.73 3.44 2.90
N HIS A 172 5.93 2.12 2.89
CA HIS A 172 5.53 1.25 1.78
C HIS A 172 4.01 1.23 1.54
N ILE A 173 3.15 1.58 2.51
CA ILE A 173 1.71 1.69 2.22
C ILE A 173 1.41 2.81 1.23
N ASP A 174 2.19 3.90 1.29
CA ASP A 174 1.84 5.18 0.70
C ASP A 174 2.28 5.29 -0.76
N TYR A 175 3.51 4.86 -1.02
CA TYR A 175 4.08 4.78 -2.37
C TYR A 175 3.95 3.38 -3.00
N GLY A 176 3.63 2.34 -2.23
CA GLY A 176 3.56 0.97 -2.74
C GLY A 176 2.39 0.76 -3.71
N PRO A 177 2.49 -0.20 -4.64
CA PRO A 177 1.42 -0.48 -5.59
C PRO A 177 0.13 -0.91 -4.87
N VAL A 178 -1.02 -0.57 -5.46
CA VAL A 178 -2.33 -1.14 -5.08
C VAL A 178 -2.63 -2.34 -5.98
N PRO A 179 -2.65 -3.57 -5.48
CA PRO A 179 -3.14 -4.72 -6.24
C PRO A 179 -4.59 -4.55 -6.69
N LEU A 180 -4.79 -4.78 -7.99
CA LEU A 180 -6.06 -4.86 -8.68
C LEU A 180 -6.17 -6.28 -9.28
N LEU A 181 -7.34 -6.91 -9.23
CA LEU A 181 -7.55 -8.28 -9.75
C LEU A 181 -8.64 -8.30 -10.81
N ASP A 182 -8.38 -8.98 -11.93
CA ASP A 182 -9.40 -9.24 -12.96
C ASP A 182 -10.28 -10.47 -12.61
N MET A 183 -11.26 -10.77 -13.46
CA MET A 183 -12.17 -11.93 -13.28
C MET A 183 -11.49 -13.32 -13.39
N ASN A 184 -10.18 -13.38 -13.61
CA ASN A 184 -9.36 -14.59 -13.67
C ASN A 184 -8.22 -14.53 -12.63
N ASP A 185 -8.35 -13.66 -11.63
CA ASP A 185 -7.37 -13.32 -10.62
C ASP A 185 -6.01 -12.87 -11.21
N ASN A 186 -5.98 -12.32 -12.42
CA ASN A 186 -4.77 -11.70 -12.97
C ASN A 186 -4.52 -10.36 -12.26
N ILE A 187 -3.31 -10.18 -11.75
CA ILE A 187 -2.94 -8.99 -10.99
C ILE A 187 -2.49 -7.86 -11.91
N ALA A 188 -2.99 -6.67 -11.64
CA ALA A 188 -2.43 -5.39 -12.06
C ALA A 188 -2.11 -4.52 -10.83
N PHE A 189 -1.36 -3.44 -11.02
CA PHE A 189 -1.05 -2.46 -9.99
C PHE A 189 -1.66 -1.09 -10.33
N GLY A 190 -2.43 -0.51 -9.42
CA GLY A 190 -2.66 0.93 -9.37
C GLY A 190 -1.43 1.61 -8.77
N ASP A 191 -0.94 2.64 -9.45
CA ASP A 191 0.23 3.43 -9.05
C ASP A 191 -0.20 4.86 -8.69
N PHE A 192 0.12 5.28 -7.47
CA PHE A 192 -0.21 6.59 -6.94
C PHE A 192 0.86 7.61 -7.32
N ARG A 193 0.47 8.83 -7.71
CA ARG A 193 1.42 9.93 -7.88
C ARG A 193 1.81 10.47 -6.49
N TYR A 194 2.90 9.94 -5.95
CA TYR A 194 3.41 10.30 -4.63
C TYR A 194 4.05 11.70 -4.64
N TYR A 195 4.52 12.18 -3.47
CA TYR A 195 5.06 13.53 -3.32
C TYR A 195 6.29 13.75 -4.22
N HIS A 196 6.32 14.87 -4.94
CA HIS A 196 7.30 15.13 -6.01
C HIS A 196 8.76 15.27 -5.56
N GLN A 197 9.02 15.21 -4.25
CA GLN A 197 10.33 15.21 -3.62
C GLN A 197 10.90 13.80 -3.39
N ARG A 198 10.06 12.75 -3.41
CA ARG A 198 10.43 11.34 -3.16
C ARG A 198 10.30 10.55 -4.45
N VAL A 199 11.21 10.82 -5.38
CA VAL A 199 11.10 10.40 -6.79
C VAL A 199 11.49 8.95 -7.02
N GLU A 200 12.14 8.31 -6.05
CA GLU A 200 12.56 6.91 -6.09
C GLU A 200 11.49 6.03 -5.45
N ASP A 201 10.92 6.46 -4.32
CA ASP A 201 9.68 5.92 -3.74
C ASP A 201 8.52 5.96 -4.77
N ASP A 202 8.28 7.12 -5.42
CA ASP A 202 7.27 7.32 -6.48
C ASP A 202 7.48 6.45 -7.73
N ALA A 203 8.64 5.80 -7.86
CA ALA A 203 8.97 4.86 -8.94
C ALA A 203 8.80 3.38 -8.56
N ILE A 204 8.62 3.06 -7.27
CA ILE A 204 8.57 1.67 -6.77
C ILE A 204 7.44 0.84 -7.42
N PRO A 205 6.18 1.31 -7.56
CA PRO A 205 5.10 0.56 -8.22
C PRO A 205 5.42 0.15 -9.67
N THR A 206 6.19 0.97 -10.38
CA THR A 206 6.61 0.70 -11.76
C THR A 206 7.75 -0.30 -11.81
N GLN A 207 8.75 -0.14 -10.94
CA GLN A 207 9.89 -1.07 -10.84
C GLN A 207 9.47 -2.45 -10.33
N MET A 208 8.52 -2.51 -9.40
CA MET A 208 7.87 -3.75 -8.97
C MET A 208 7.01 -4.37 -10.07
N GLY A 209 6.23 -3.57 -10.81
CA GLY A 209 5.48 -4.03 -11.98
C GLY A 209 6.40 -4.70 -13.02
N ALA A 210 7.52 -4.05 -13.35
CA ALA A 210 8.54 -4.61 -14.22
C ALA A 210 9.16 -5.91 -13.66
N TYR A 211 9.51 -5.95 -12.36
CA TYR A 211 10.09 -7.15 -11.72
C TYR A 211 9.15 -8.36 -11.79
N TYR A 212 7.86 -8.18 -11.51
CA TYR A 212 6.86 -9.25 -11.50
C TYR A 212 6.19 -9.49 -12.86
N LYS A 213 6.53 -8.72 -13.91
CA LYS A 213 5.85 -8.70 -15.22
C LYS A 213 4.34 -8.41 -15.12
N ILE A 214 3.99 -7.55 -14.17
CA ILE A 214 2.62 -7.07 -13.86
C ILE A 214 2.39 -5.73 -14.57
N ASN A 215 1.17 -5.51 -15.05
CA ASN A 215 0.77 -4.22 -15.62
C ASN A 215 0.53 -3.18 -14.49
N THR A 216 1.27 -2.07 -14.52
CA THR A 216 1.07 -0.93 -13.62
C THR A 216 0.35 0.21 -14.36
N PHE A 217 -0.63 0.85 -13.71
CA PHE A 217 -1.47 1.94 -14.23
C PHE A 217 -1.37 3.16 -13.30
N ARG A 218 -0.79 4.27 -13.78
CA ARG A 218 -0.49 5.46 -12.96
C ARG A 218 -1.64 6.45 -12.93
N MET A 219 -2.12 6.78 -11.74
CA MET A 219 -3.21 7.74 -11.57
C MET A 219 -2.75 9.18 -11.79
N PRO A 220 -3.52 10.01 -12.52
CA PRO A 220 -3.26 11.45 -12.71
C PRO A 220 -3.68 12.30 -11.50
N VAL A 221 -3.54 11.79 -10.27
CA VAL A 221 -3.88 12.50 -9.03
C VAL A 221 -2.84 12.27 -7.95
N ASN A 222 -2.42 13.35 -7.27
CA ASN A 222 -1.54 13.27 -6.11
C ASN A 222 -2.33 12.72 -4.92
N THR A 223 -1.92 11.56 -4.40
CA THR A 223 -2.58 10.88 -3.27
C THR A 223 -1.65 9.78 -2.75
N GLU A 224 -1.92 9.26 -1.55
CA GLU A 224 -1.07 8.31 -0.85
C GLU A 224 -1.87 7.05 -0.47
N GLY A 225 -1.27 5.86 -0.52
CA GLY A 225 -1.98 4.61 -0.25
C GLY A 225 -2.47 4.40 1.18
N GLY A 226 -1.93 5.08 2.20
CA GLY A 226 -2.52 5.15 3.54
C GLY A 226 -3.84 5.93 3.59
N THR A 227 -4.17 6.68 2.54
CA THR A 227 -5.47 7.36 2.39
C THR A 227 -6.56 6.51 1.71
N PHE A 228 -6.25 5.26 1.34
CA PHE A 228 -7.15 4.36 0.60
C PHE A 228 -7.39 3.03 1.33
N GLN A 229 -8.66 2.67 1.54
CA GLN A 229 -9.12 1.30 1.78
C GLN A 229 -10.38 1.05 0.93
N GLY A 230 -10.78 -0.22 0.73
CA GLY A 230 -11.95 -0.56 -0.09
C GLY A 230 -12.48 -1.97 0.14
N ASP A 231 -13.73 -2.20 -0.29
CA ASP A 231 -14.54 -3.41 -0.02
C ASP A 231 -14.39 -4.57 -1.04
N GLY A 232 -13.59 -4.40 -2.09
CA GLY A 232 -13.47 -5.34 -3.22
C GLY A 232 -14.69 -5.41 -4.15
N GLU A 233 -15.75 -4.62 -3.87
CA GLU A 233 -17.01 -4.61 -4.62
C GLU A 233 -17.34 -3.27 -5.28
N GLY A 234 -16.63 -2.19 -4.96
CA GLY A 234 -16.78 -0.87 -5.59
C GLY A 234 -17.01 0.28 -4.61
N THR A 235 -17.02 0.02 -3.31
CA THR A 235 -16.98 1.03 -2.24
C THR A 235 -15.53 1.27 -1.82
N CYS A 236 -15.11 2.52 -1.84
CA CYS A 236 -13.79 2.95 -1.36
C CYS A 236 -13.94 3.97 -0.22
N TYR A 237 -12.97 3.97 0.69
CA TYR A 237 -12.97 4.74 1.92
C TYR A 237 -11.73 5.63 1.95
N THR A 238 -11.91 6.91 2.30
CA THR A 238 -10.82 7.88 2.35
C THR A 238 -11.08 9.00 3.36
N ALA A 239 -10.05 9.79 3.67
CA ALA A 239 -10.13 10.95 4.55
C ALA A 239 -10.22 12.26 3.74
N GLN A 240 -10.75 13.32 4.34
CA GLN A 240 -10.78 14.68 3.76
C GLN A 240 -9.41 15.17 3.30
N ARG A 241 -8.32 14.63 3.87
CA ARG A 241 -6.93 14.93 3.50
C ARG A 241 -6.60 14.55 2.06
N ALA A 242 -7.06 13.40 1.55
CA ALA A 242 -6.74 12.96 0.19
C ALA A 242 -7.26 13.96 -0.86
N LEU A 243 -8.48 14.49 -0.65
CA LEU A 243 -9.06 15.53 -1.49
C LEU A 243 -8.27 16.85 -1.44
N GLN A 244 -7.70 17.19 -0.28
CA GLN A 244 -6.86 18.38 -0.10
C GLN A 244 -5.51 18.22 -0.81
N ASN A 245 -4.87 17.04 -0.71
CA ASN A 245 -3.60 16.71 -1.37
C ASN A 245 -3.78 16.69 -2.90
N ALA A 246 -4.84 16.04 -3.38
CA ALA A 246 -5.23 16.01 -4.79
C ALA A 246 -5.49 17.40 -5.39
N GLY A 247 -6.05 18.33 -4.61
CA GLY A 247 -6.40 19.67 -5.06
C GLY A 247 -7.54 19.71 -6.10
N MET A 248 -8.37 18.67 -6.14
CA MET A 248 -9.48 18.50 -7.10
C MET A 248 -10.84 18.53 -6.40
N THR A 249 -11.93 18.62 -7.18
CA THR A 249 -13.28 18.41 -6.64
C THR A 249 -13.53 16.93 -6.35
N LEU A 250 -14.43 16.63 -5.40
CA LEU A 250 -14.81 15.26 -5.04
C LEU A 250 -15.26 14.45 -6.27
N THR A 251 -16.01 15.04 -7.20
CA THR A 251 -16.46 14.36 -8.42
C THR A 251 -15.31 13.98 -9.36
N GLN A 252 -14.28 14.82 -9.49
CA GLN A 252 -13.09 14.50 -10.28
C GLN A 252 -12.26 13.39 -9.62
N PHE A 253 -12.09 13.46 -8.30
CA PHE A 253 -11.40 12.44 -7.52
C PHE A 253 -12.11 11.08 -7.59
N GLN A 254 -13.44 11.07 -7.42
CA GLN A 254 -14.30 9.91 -7.59
C GLN A 254 -14.20 9.30 -8.98
N GLN A 255 -14.16 10.11 -10.05
CA GLN A 255 -13.99 9.61 -11.41
C GLN A 255 -12.65 8.91 -11.59
N ILE A 256 -11.54 9.53 -11.16
CA ILE A 256 -10.20 8.93 -11.25
C ILE A 256 -10.13 7.62 -10.43
N TRP A 257 -10.68 7.59 -9.23
CA TRP A 257 -10.72 6.37 -8.40
C TRP A 257 -11.66 5.29 -8.97
N SER A 258 -12.75 5.67 -9.64
CA SER A 258 -13.60 4.72 -10.38
C SER A 258 -12.86 4.10 -11.57
N ASP A 259 -12.11 4.91 -12.33
CA ASP A 259 -11.42 4.48 -13.55
C ASP A 259 -10.16 3.65 -13.26
N TYR A 260 -9.38 4.00 -12.23
CA TYR A 260 -8.11 3.33 -11.91
C TYR A 260 -8.19 2.29 -10.78
N LEU A 261 -9.03 2.52 -9.76
CA LEU A 261 -9.11 1.67 -8.55
C LEU A 261 -10.45 0.93 -8.44
N ALA A 262 -11.29 0.96 -9.48
CA ALA A 262 -12.59 0.31 -9.54
C ALA A 262 -13.61 0.76 -8.45
N CYS A 263 -13.45 1.96 -7.90
CA CYS A 263 -14.37 2.62 -6.95
C CYS A 263 -15.71 3.06 -7.61
N THR A 264 -16.37 2.12 -8.28
CA THR A 264 -17.47 2.30 -9.23
C THR A 264 -18.84 2.56 -8.58
N LYS A 265 -18.98 2.34 -7.27
CA LYS A 265 -20.27 2.45 -6.55
C LYS A 265 -20.31 3.65 -5.62
N GLN A 266 -19.28 3.84 -4.78
CA GLN A 266 -19.25 4.93 -3.80
C GLN A 266 -17.81 5.23 -3.33
N VAL A 267 -17.53 6.50 -3.05
CA VAL A 267 -16.36 6.91 -2.24
C VAL A 267 -16.86 7.59 -0.97
N ILE A 268 -16.56 7.01 0.18
CA ILE A 268 -16.94 7.48 1.52
C ILE A 268 -15.78 8.33 2.07
N VAL A 269 -16.06 9.61 2.34
CA VAL A 269 -15.06 10.59 2.80
C VAL A 269 -15.28 10.91 4.27
N MET A 270 -14.27 10.67 5.11
CA MET A 270 -14.30 10.86 6.57
C MET A 270 -13.48 12.07 7.02
N LYS A 271 -13.76 12.58 8.21
CA LYS A 271 -12.94 13.61 8.87
C LYS A 271 -11.63 12.99 9.36
N ASP A 272 -10.52 13.50 8.86
CA ASP A 272 -9.15 13.24 9.28
C ASP A 272 -8.91 13.59 10.76
N ILE A 273 -7.91 12.96 11.41
CA ILE A 273 -7.33 13.47 12.66
C ILE A 273 -6.55 14.76 12.34
N THR A 274 -6.58 15.75 13.24
CA THR A 274 -6.02 17.09 12.95
C THR A 274 -4.54 17.29 13.30
N ASP A 275 -3.93 16.36 14.04
CA ASP A 275 -2.61 16.54 14.66
C ASP A 275 -1.74 15.26 14.70
N ASP A 276 -2.13 14.21 13.97
CA ASP A 276 -1.24 13.09 13.63
C ASP A 276 -0.15 13.51 12.62
N GLY A 277 -0.42 14.58 11.87
CA GLY A 277 0.39 15.10 10.77
C GLY A 277 -0.04 14.55 9.42
N THR A 278 -0.30 13.24 9.35
CA THR A 278 -0.65 12.54 8.10
C THR A 278 -2.04 12.93 7.60
N GLY A 279 -3.07 12.86 8.45
CA GLY A 279 -4.48 12.90 8.06
C GLY A 279 -4.95 11.65 7.29
N HIS A 280 -4.19 10.56 7.30
CA HIS A 280 -4.48 9.31 6.58
C HIS A 280 -5.62 8.52 7.25
N ILE A 281 -6.34 7.70 6.46
CA ILE A 281 -7.50 6.96 6.97
C ILE A 281 -7.08 5.76 7.81
N ASP A 282 -5.98 5.10 7.46
CA ASP A 282 -5.42 3.94 8.16
C ASP A 282 -4.91 4.21 9.59
N MET A 283 -4.80 5.48 9.99
CA MET A 283 -4.48 5.87 11.37
C MET A 283 -5.69 5.76 12.31
N PHE A 284 -6.92 5.82 11.78
CA PHE A 284 -8.15 5.92 12.59
C PHE A 284 -9.32 5.03 12.15
N PHE A 285 -9.25 4.40 10.97
CA PHE A 285 -10.26 3.49 10.45
C PHE A 285 -9.60 2.25 9.84
N LYS A 286 -10.21 1.08 10.05
CA LYS A 286 -9.87 -0.13 9.31
C LYS A 286 -11.12 -0.92 8.94
N LEU A 287 -11.29 -1.19 7.65
CA LEU A 287 -12.30 -2.12 7.15
C LEU A 287 -11.82 -3.55 7.41
N VAL A 288 -12.64 -4.38 8.06
CA VAL A 288 -12.23 -5.73 8.50
C VAL A 288 -13.02 -6.86 7.84
N ASP A 289 -14.24 -6.56 7.40
CA ASP A 289 -14.98 -7.33 6.40
C ASP A 289 -15.86 -6.37 5.56
N LYS A 290 -16.67 -6.90 4.64
CA LYS A 290 -17.53 -6.10 3.74
C LYS A 290 -18.59 -5.25 4.45
N THR A 291 -18.86 -5.53 5.72
CA THR A 291 -19.93 -5.00 6.56
C THR A 291 -19.49 -4.56 7.95
N THR A 292 -18.28 -4.92 8.41
CA THR A 292 -17.72 -4.44 9.69
C THR A 292 -16.52 -3.53 9.45
N ALA A 293 -16.47 -2.42 10.19
CA ALA A 293 -15.30 -1.53 10.24
C ALA A 293 -14.98 -1.13 11.67
N ILE A 294 -13.70 -0.92 11.95
CA ILE A 294 -13.19 -0.38 13.21
C ILE A 294 -12.98 1.14 13.06
N MET A 295 -13.44 1.92 14.04
CA MET A 295 -13.29 3.38 14.13
C MET A 295 -12.69 3.76 15.47
N GLY A 296 -11.64 4.59 15.45
CA GLY A 296 -10.94 5.01 16.66
C GLY A 296 -11.82 5.79 17.65
N GLU A 297 -11.51 5.69 18.94
CA GLU A 297 -12.21 6.38 20.00
C GLU A 297 -11.23 7.07 20.96
N TYR A 298 -11.35 8.40 21.05
CA TYR A 298 -10.74 9.16 22.13
C TYR A 298 -11.55 8.93 23.40
N LYS A 299 -11.00 8.13 24.32
CA LYS A 299 -11.69 7.56 25.47
C LYS A 299 -10.86 7.75 26.75
N LEU A 300 -11.55 8.07 27.85
CA LEU A 300 -10.97 8.10 29.20
C LEU A 300 -10.87 6.67 29.77
N PRO A 301 -9.80 6.33 30.52
CA PRO A 301 -8.78 7.24 31.05
C PRO A 301 -7.63 7.57 30.09
N TYR A 302 -7.50 6.87 28.97
CA TYR A 302 -6.28 6.82 28.15
C TYR A 302 -5.93 8.14 27.44
N VAL A 303 -6.91 8.84 26.87
CA VAL A 303 -6.67 10.06 26.09
C VAL A 303 -7.87 11.01 26.10
N THR A 304 -7.60 12.32 26.11
CA THR A 304 -8.62 13.36 25.93
C THR A 304 -8.26 14.29 24.79
N ASP A 305 -9.17 14.42 23.83
CA ASP A 305 -9.09 15.39 22.74
C ASP A 305 -10.51 15.70 22.26
N ALA A 306 -11.06 16.86 22.64
CA ALA A 306 -12.45 17.20 22.31
C ALA A 306 -12.67 17.39 20.79
N THR A 307 -11.65 17.87 20.07
CA THR A 307 -11.72 18.11 18.63
C THR A 307 -11.71 16.80 17.87
N ASN A 308 -10.70 15.96 18.11
CA ASN A 308 -10.56 14.69 17.41
C ASN A 308 -11.62 13.68 17.88
N LYS A 309 -12.03 13.67 19.17
CA LYS A 309 -13.17 12.85 19.63
C LYS A 309 -14.41 13.11 18.78
N LYS A 310 -14.80 14.38 18.62
CA LYS A 310 -15.99 14.72 17.84
C LYS A 310 -15.85 14.31 16.36
N ARG A 311 -14.66 14.43 15.77
CA ARG A 311 -14.42 14.00 14.38
C ARG A 311 -14.61 12.49 14.22
N MET A 312 -14.11 11.69 15.17
CA MET A 312 -14.24 10.22 15.14
C MET A 312 -15.66 9.75 15.46
N ASP A 313 -16.33 10.36 16.44
CA ASP A 313 -17.72 10.05 16.76
C ASP A 313 -18.67 10.44 15.61
N ASP A 314 -18.43 11.58 14.96
CA ASP A 314 -19.14 11.95 13.72
C ASP A 314 -18.88 10.96 12.57
N ASN A 315 -17.66 10.42 12.44
CA ASN A 315 -17.32 9.43 11.41
C ASN A 315 -18.00 8.08 11.66
N ALA A 316 -18.09 7.64 12.92
CA ALA A 316 -18.81 6.42 13.31
C ALA A 316 -20.29 6.52 12.90
N LEU A 317 -20.97 7.62 13.29
CA LEU A 317 -22.37 7.87 12.92
C LEU A 317 -22.56 7.94 11.39
N GLN A 318 -21.60 8.51 10.65
CA GLN A 318 -21.63 8.55 9.18
C GLN A 318 -21.54 7.14 8.57
N LEU A 319 -20.69 6.26 9.13
CA LEU A 319 -20.53 4.87 8.68
C LEU A 319 -21.76 4.02 9.00
N GLU A 320 -22.29 4.09 10.23
CA GLU A 320 -23.51 3.39 10.66
C GLU A 320 -24.73 3.80 9.82
N ALA A 321 -24.82 5.09 9.47
CA ALA A 321 -25.85 5.60 8.56
C ALA A 321 -25.64 5.16 7.10
N THR A 322 -24.44 4.75 6.69
CA THR A 322 -24.13 4.39 5.30
C THR A 322 -24.66 3.00 4.94
N THR A 323 -25.33 2.91 3.79
CA THR A 323 -25.67 1.63 3.14
C THR A 323 -24.59 1.32 2.11
N VAL A 324 -23.90 0.18 2.23
CA VAL A 324 -22.88 -0.27 1.27
C VAL A 324 -23.50 -0.92 0.03
N ALA A 325 -22.65 -1.18 -0.97
CA ALA A 325 -22.96 -1.80 -2.25
C ALA A 325 -23.99 -2.95 -2.25
N GLY A 326 -23.94 -3.84 -1.24
CA GLY A 326 -24.84 -4.99 -1.10
C GLY A 326 -26.21 -4.71 -0.47
N GLY A 327 -26.50 -3.46 -0.09
CA GLY A 327 -27.73 -3.07 0.64
C GLY A 327 -27.61 -3.18 2.17
N SER A 328 -26.52 -3.74 2.69
CA SER A 328 -26.20 -3.83 4.12
C SER A 328 -25.81 -2.47 4.72
N LYS A 329 -25.91 -2.37 6.05
CA LYS A 329 -25.28 -1.29 6.85
C LYS A 329 -23.87 -1.69 7.28
N ILE A 330 -23.05 -0.70 7.64
CA ILE A 330 -21.74 -0.93 8.26
C ILE A 330 -21.93 -1.02 9.78
N LYS A 331 -21.57 -2.16 10.37
CA LYS A 331 -21.34 -2.32 11.80
C LYS A 331 -20.03 -1.61 12.15
N VAL A 332 -20.11 -0.52 12.92
CA VAL A 332 -18.92 0.15 13.45
C VAL A 332 -18.57 -0.41 14.81
N VAL A 333 -17.31 -0.81 14.98
CA VAL A 333 -16.73 -1.19 16.26
C VAL A 333 -15.78 -0.08 16.71
N ARG A 334 -15.80 0.26 18.00
CA ARG A 334 -14.93 1.31 18.55
C ARG A 334 -13.64 0.71 19.11
N MET A 335 -12.51 1.34 18.79
CA MET A 335 -11.17 0.94 19.26
C MET A 335 -10.56 2.10 20.06
N PRO A 336 -10.17 1.91 21.34
CA PRO A 336 -9.60 2.99 22.15
C PRO A 336 -8.30 3.53 21.54
N PHE A 337 -8.10 4.84 21.54
CA PHE A 337 -6.80 5.43 21.26
C PHE A 337 -5.92 5.43 22.53
N PRO A 338 -4.65 5.00 22.44
CA PRO A 338 -3.68 5.18 23.51
C PRO A 338 -3.27 6.65 23.67
N SER A 339 -2.59 6.96 24.78
CA SER A 339 -2.11 8.31 25.08
C SER A 339 -1.12 8.84 24.02
N LYS A 340 -1.10 10.15 23.78
CA LYS A 340 -0.13 10.80 22.89
C LYS A 340 1.27 10.78 23.51
N LYS A 341 2.32 10.56 22.71
CA LYS A 341 3.73 10.48 23.19
C LYS A 341 4.59 11.49 22.43
N GLY A 342 5.31 12.35 23.15
CA GLY A 342 5.99 13.51 22.54
C GLY A 342 5.05 14.52 21.87
N GLY A 343 3.75 14.48 22.17
CA GLY A 343 2.70 15.22 21.47
C GLY A 343 2.07 14.48 20.28
N ILE A 344 2.72 13.41 19.77
CA ILE A 344 2.26 12.66 18.60
C ILE A 344 1.16 11.67 18.99
N PRO A 345 0.01 11.66 18.29
CA PRO A 345 -1.02 10.62 18.41
C PRO A 345 -0.49 9.20 18.16
N ARG A 346 -1.02 8.24 18.91
CA ARG A 346 -0.71 6.81 18.79
C ARG A 346 -2.01 6.05 18.52
N THR A 347 -1.92 4.85 17.92
CA THR A 347 -3.11 4.11 17.44
C THR A 347 -2.88 2.60 17.49
N TYR A 348 -3.94 1.84 17.80
CA TYR A 348 -3.95 0.37 17.69
C TYR A 348 -4.52 -0.12 16.34
N ILE A 349 -5.06 0.79 15.51
CA ILE A 349 -5.80 0.50 14.27
C ILE A 349 -4.89 0.30 13.06
N ASN A 350 -3.70 0.90 13.09
CA ASN A 350 -2.73 0.93 11.99
C ASN A 350 -1.97 -0.42 11.86
N SER A 351 -2.73 -1.51 11.78
CA SER A 351 -2.31 -2.89 11.71
C SER A 351 -2.36 -3.45 10.29
N THR A 352 -1.74 -4.61 10.06
CA THR A 352 -1.73 -5.28 8.75
C THR A 352 -2.25 -6.71 8.85
N PHE A 353 -3.18 -7.07 7.97
CA PHE A 353 -3.71 -8.43 7.89
C PHE A 353 -2.92 -9.27 6.88
N VAL A 354 -2.62 -10.51 7.25
CA VAL A 354 -1.97 -11.48 6.37
C VAL A 354 -2.33 -12.90 6.81
N ASN A 355 -3.08 -13.64 5.97
CA ASN A 355 -3.40 -15.07 6.13
C ASN A 355 -3.75 -15.52 7.57
N GLY A 356 -4.78 -14.91 8.17
CA GLY A 356 -5.22 -15.25 9.53
C GLY A 356 -4.35 -14.69 10.65
N VAL A 357 -3.40 -13.80 10.35
CA VAL A 357 -2.62 -13.03 11.33
C VAL A 357 -2.94 -11.54 11.20
N ASN A 358 -3.06 -10.86 12.33
CA ASN A 358 -3.14 -9.41 12.44
C ASN A 358 -1.86 -8.90 13.11
N LEU A 359 -0.97 -8.25 12.36
CA LEU A 359 0.23 -7.61 12.88
C LEU A 359 -0.15 -6.19 13.33
N TRP A 360 -0.30 -5.96 14.62
CA TRP A 360 -0.86 -4.70 15.15
C TRP A 360 0.12 -3.96 16.06
N PRO A 361 0.17 -2.62 16.03
CA PRO A 361 1.07 -1.84 16.85
C PRO A 361 0.71 -1.94 18.33
N ILE A 362 1.70 -2.17 19.20
CA ILE A 362 1.53 -2.10 20.67
C ILE A 362 2.55 -1.16 21.32
N TYR A 363 2.29 -0.77 22.57
CA TYR A 363 3.06 0.26 23.26
C TYR A 363 3.37 -0.14 24.70
N THR A 364 4.66 -0.14 25.03
CA THR A 364 5.20 -0.63 26.32
C THR A 364 4.66 0.10 27.54
N ASP A 365 4.19 1.35 27.39
CA ASP A 365 3.67 2.20 28.46
C ASP A 365 2.13 2.29 28.53
N MET A 366 1.38 1.47 27.77
CA MET A 366 -0.09 1.57 27.67
C MET A 366 -0.81 0.22 27.83
N LYS A 367 -0.38 -0.64 28.76
CA LYS A 367 -0.89 -2.02 28.87
C LYS A 367 -2.40 -2.16 29.11
N ASP A 368 -3.02 -1.25 29.86
CA ASP A 368 -4.49 -1.28 30.06
C ASP A 368 -5.26 -1.01 28.76
N ALA A 369 -4.78 -0.08 27.94
CA ALA A 369 -5.40 0.25 26.64
C ALA A 369 -5.09 -0.81 25.58
N GLU A 370 -3.91 -1.45 25.68
CA GLU A 370 -3.52 -2.58 24.85
C GLU A 370 -4.41 -3.81 25.12
N ALA A 371 -4.74 -4.08 26.38
CA ALA A 371 -5.66 -5.15 26.75
C ALA A 371 -7.10 -4.89 26.23
N GLU A 372 -7.60 -3.66 26.36
CA GLU A 372 -8.91 -3.30 25.80
C GLU A 372 -8.92 -3.38 24.26
N ALA A 373 -7.85 -2.91 23.60
CA ALA A 373 -7.69 -3.00 22.15
C ALA A 373 -7.58 -4.44 21.64
N LEU A 374 -6.89 -5.32 22.38
CA LEU A 374 -6.81 -6.75 22.06
C LEU A 374 -8.19 -7.42 22.18
N ALA A 375 -8.98 -7.09 23.20
CA ALA A 375 -10.35 -7.60 23.32
C ALA A 375 -11.25 -7.15 22.16
N VAL A 376 -11.10 -5.90 21.69
CA VAL A 376 -11.79 -5.40 20.48
C VAL A 376 -11.36 -6.19 19.23
N TRP A 377 -10.07 -6.48 19.06
CA TRP A 377 -9.57 -7.31 17.96
C TRP A 377 -10.16 -8.73 18.02
N GLN A 378 -10.10 -9.38 19.18
CA GLN A 378 -10.61 -10.75 19.40
C GLN A 378 -12.11 -10.85 19.17
N GLN A 379 -12.90 -9.88 19.63
CA GLN A 379 -14.35 -9.83 19.40
C GLN A 379 -14.70 -9.61 17.92
N THR A 380 -13.86 -8.88 17.18
CA THR A 380 -14.16 -8.46 15.81
C THR A 380 -13.64 -9.46 14.77
N MET A 381 -12.51 -10.09 15.03
CA MET A 381 -11.83 -11.02 14.11
C MET A 381 -11.36 -12.28 14.87
N PRO A 382 -12.28 -13.06 15.49
CA PRO A 382 -11.93 -14.16 16.41
C PRO A 382 -11.13 -15.31 15.78
N THR A 383 -11.12 -15.41 14.45
CA THR A 383 -10.33 -16.40 13.70
C THR A 383 -8.88 -15.97 13.40
N TYR A 384 -8.48 -14.75 13.81
CA TYR A 384 -7.15 -14.21 13.53
C TYR A 384 -6.23 -14.26 14.76
N LYS A 385 -4.98 -14.69 14.58
CA LYS A 385 -3.93 -14.53 15.60
C LYS A 385 -3.45 -13.07 15.61
N HIS A 386 -3.70 -12.34 16.70
CA HIS A 386 -3.26 -10.95 16.83
C HIS A 386 -1.87 -10.88 17.46
N ILE A 387 -0.86 -10.47 16.68
CA ILE A 387 0.53 -10.37 17.11
C ILE A 387 0.87 -8.90 17.33
N GLY A 388 1.11 -8.54 18.60
CA GLY A 388 1.49 -7.19 18.98
C GLY A 388 2.95 -6.89 18.64
N ILE A 389 3.17 -5.86 17.81
CA ILE A 389 4.50 -5.41 17.40
C ILE A 389 4.85 -4.11 18.13
N ILE A 390 5.93 -4.11 18.92
CA ILE A 390 6.33 -2.95 19.73
C ILE A 390 6.63 -1.75 18.82
N SER A 391 5.78 -0.73 18.93
CA SER A 391 5.70 0.39 17.98
C SER A 391 6.06 1.75 18.59
N ASP A 392 6.58 1.77 19.82
CA ASP A 392 6.95 3.00 20.55
C ASP A 392 7.84 3.95 19.76
N LYS A 393 8.83 3.44 19.01
CA LYS A 393 9.73 4.29 18.22
C LYS A 393 9.20 4.62 16.83
N ILE A 394 8.66 3.66 16.07
CA ILE A 394 8.12 3.93 14.73
C ILE A 394 6.98 4.96 14.78
N ALA A 395 6.12 4.92 15.81
CA ALA A 395 5.06 5.90 16.02
C ALA A 395 5.56 7.34 16.23
N SER A 396 6.83 7.53 16.62
CA SER A 396 7.44 8.88 16.70
C SER A 396 7.70 9.53 15.32
N TYR A 397 7.46 8.79 14.23
CA TYR A 397 7.49 9.29 12.85
C TYR A 397 6.08 9.41 12.22
N SER A 398 5.02 9.39 13.04
CA SER A 398 3.60 9.51 12.63
C SER A 398 3.01 8.35 11.82
N GLY A 399 3.58 7.15 11.89
CA GLY A 399 3.00 5.93 11.30
C GLY A 399 3.43 4.67 12.06
N THR A 400 2.83 3.51 11.77
CA THR A 400 3.24 2.23 12.38
C THR A 400 3.21 1.06 11.37
N ILE A 401 2.63 -0.09 11.72
CA ILE A 401 2.78 -1.37 11.02
C ILE A 401 2.17 -1.34 9.62
N HIS A 402 0.95 -0.82 9.50
CA HIS A 402 0.32 -0.63 8.20
C HIS A 402 1.13 0.34 7.35
N CYS A 403 1.54 1.50 7.91
CA CYS A 403 2.29 2.51 7.15
C CYS A 403 3.58 2.00 6.48
N ILE A 404 4.27 1.02 7.07
CA ILE A 404 5.53 0.46 6.56
C ILE A 404 5.39 -0.88 5.82
N THR A 405 4.16 -1.27 5.47
CA THR A 405 3.88 -2.51 4.73
C THR A 405 2.84 -2.33 3.64
N ARG A 406 2.74 -3.31 2.74
CA ARG A 406 1.64 -3.47 1.77
C ARG A 406 1.45 -4.97 1.54
N THR A 407 0.27 -5.44 1.17
CA THR A 407 0.04 -6.87 0.90
C THR A 407 -0.33 -7.12 -0.56
N LEU A 408 -0.01 -8.32 -1.04
CA LEU A 408 -0.31 -8.81 -2.38
C LEU A 408 -1.23 -10.04 -2.27
N PRO A 409 -2.49 -9.97 -2.72
CA PRO A 409 -3.39 -11.12 -2.71
C PRO A 409 -2.91 -12.22 -3.66
N VAL A 410 -3.36 -13.45 -3.40
CA VAL A 410 -3.15 -14.61 -4.27
C VAL A 410 -3.77 -14.31 -5.65
N GLY A 411 -2.96 -14.44 -6.69
CA GLY A 411 -3.36 -14.16 -8.06
C GLY A 411 -2.23 -14.37 -9.07
N ASN A 412 -2.58 -14.38 -10.34
CA ASN A 412 -1.72 -14.68 -11.47
C ASN A 412 -0.93 -13.45 -11.92
N TYR A 413 0.39 -13.58 -12.06
CA TYR A 413 1.22 -12.54 -12.69
C TYR A 413 1.08 -12.64 -14.22
N LYS A 414 0.39 -11.66 -14.83
CA LYS A 414 0.29 -11.52 -16.28
C LYS A 414 0.28 -10.04 -16.68
N ALA A 415 0.98 -9.71 -17.76
CA ALA A 415 0.75 -8.46 -18.48
C ALA A 415 -0.61 -8.49 -19.19
N TRP A 416 -1.24 -7.31 -19.33
CA TRP A 416 -2.55 -7.15 -19.97
C TRP A 416 -2.47 -6.73 -21.44
N ILE A 417 -1.35 -6.14 -21.86
CA ILE A 417 -1.21 -5.61 -23.22
C ILE A 417 -0.60 -6.66 -24.13
N ALA A 418 -1.29 -6.91 -25.26
CA ALA A 418 -0.80 -7.78 -26.31
C ALA A 418 0.44 -7.18 -27.00
N ASP A 419 1.41 -8.05 -27.25
CA ASP A 419 2.73 -7.85 -27.84
C ASP A 419 2.88 -6.56 -28.68
N GLY A 420 3.75 -5.65 -28.22
CA GLY A 420 4.02 -4.39 -28.90
C GLY A 420 4.60 -4.63 -30.29
N THR A 421 3.83 -4.37 -31.35
CA THR A 421 4.25 -4.67 -32.72
C THR A 421 5.47 -3.82 -33.12
N CYS A 422 6.63 -4.45 -33.20
CA CYS A 422 7.85 -3.81 -33.73
C CYS A 422 7.74 -3.65 -35.25
N SER A 423 7.94 -2.44 -35.75
CA SER A 423 7.87 -2.14 -37.19
C SER A 423 8.99 -1.18 -37.60
N GLY A 424 9.92 -1.67 -38.41
CA GLY A 424 10.98 -0.84 -39.01
C GLY A 424 12.01 -0.28 -38.03
N GLY A 425 12.27 -0.96 -36.91
CA GLY A 425 13.26 -0.53 -35.91
C GLY A 425 12.75 0.51 -34.91
N LYS A 426 11.42 0.60 -34.73
CA LYS A 426 10.79 1.36 -33.63
C LYS A 426 9.72 0.52 -32.95
N CYS A 427 9.74 0.54 -31.62
CA CYS A 427 8.69 0.04 -30.76
C CYS A 427 7.48 0.97 -30.89
N SER A 428 6.28 0.43 -31.11
CA SER A 428 5.05 1.22 -31.16
C SER A 428 4.20 0.94 -29.92
N ALA A 429 4.26 1.85 -28.95
CA ALA A 429 3.39 1.81 -27.79
C ALA A 429 1.92 2.02 -28.21
N PRO A 430 0.95 1.61 -27.36
CA PRO A 430 -0.41 2.15 -27.42
C PRO A 430 -0.40 3.69 -27.42
N ALA A 431 -1.50 4.30 -27.88
CA ALA A 431 -1.72 5.72 -27.60
C ALA A 431 -1.62 5.96 -26.08
N GLY A 432 -1.05 7.09 -25.65
CA GLY A 432 -0.80 7.36 -24.21
C GLY A 432 0.48 6.72 -23.65
N GLY A 433 1.04 5.68 -24.28
CA GLY A 433 2.34 5.13 -23.92
C GLY A 433 3.54 5.94 -24.43
N TYR A 434 4.75 5.62 -23.95
CA TYR A 434 5.98 6.32 -24.34
C TYR A 434 6.35 6.09 -25.82
N THR A 435 6.56 7.18 -26.58
CA THR A 435 6.89 7.14 -28.02
C THR A 435 8.24 7.82 -28.35
N GLY A 436 9.21 7.79 -27.43
CA GLY A 436 10.53 8.40 -27.64
C GLY A 436 11.44 7.62 -28.61
N GLU A 437 12.59 8.20 -28.95
CA GLU A 437 13.63 7.50 -29.73
C GLU A 437 14.65 6.84 -28.79
N CYS A 438 14.71 5.51 -28.79
CA CYS A 438 15.78 4.77 -28.11
C CYS A 438 17.11 4.89 -28.87
N SER A 439 18.24 4.73 -28.17
CA SER A 439 19.57 4.72 -28.78
C SER A 439 20.56 3.86 -27.98
N ALA A 440 21.75 3.61 -28.53
CA ALA A 440 22.82 2.88 -27.85
C ALA A 440 23.31 3.52 -26.53
N THR A 441 22.85 4.73 -26.19
CA THR A 441 23.12 5.44 -24.94
C THR A 441 21.85 5.88 -24.19
N ILE A 442 20.66 5.51 -24.67
CA ILE A 442 19.36 5.80 -24.06
C ILE A 442 18.51 4.52 -24.18
N PRO A 443 18.45 3.67 -23.14
CA PRO A 443 17.73 2.40 -23.21
C PRO A 443 16.24 2.63 -23.44
N CYS A 444 15.61 1.80 -24.30
CA CYS A 444 14.15 1.71 -24.32
C CYS A 444 13.67 1.31 -22.91
N SER A 445 12.57 1.88 -22.46
CA SER A 445 12.06 1.60 -21.11
C SER A 445 10.56 1.77 -21.01
N GLY A 446 9.97 1.02 -20.09
CA GLY A 446 8.59 0.58 -20.13
C GLY A 446 8.55 -0.96 -19.95
N PRO A 447 7.36 -1.55 -19.82
CA PRO A 447 7.22 -2.99 -19.58
C PRO A 447 7.69 -3.84 -20.78
N GLU A 448 8.15 -5.04 -20.48
CA GLU A 448 8.94 -5.92 -21.36
C GLU A 448 8.28 -6.27 -22.71
N TRP A 449 6.94 -6.45 -22.71
CA TRP A 449 6.14 -6.72 -23.92
C TRP A 449 6.15 -5.59 -24.95
N LEU A 450 6.65 -4.39 -24.60
CA LEU A 450 6.71 -3.24 -25.50
C LEU A 450 7.92 -3.33 -26.47
N CYS A 451 8.95 -4.11 -26.13
CA CYS A 451 10.03 -4.52 -27.04
C CYS A 451 10.95 -5.58 -26.41
N GLU A 452 10.67 -6.88 -26.59
CA GLU A 452 11.56 -7.98 -26.15
C GLU A 452 12.91 -8.04 -26.90
N CYS A 453 13.11 -7.18 -27.91
CA CYS A 453 14.19 -7.30 -28.90
C CYS A 453 14.98 -6.00 -29.06
N ASN A 454 15.94 -5.76 -28.15
CA ASN A 454 16.85 -4.60 -28.19
C ASN A 454 17.87 -4.62 -29.37
N ASP A 455 17.90 -5.66 -30.20
CA ASP A 455 18.29 -5.54 -31.61
C ASP A 455 17.18 -6.13 -32.51
N CYS A 456 16.67 -5.34 -33.44
CA CYS A 456 15.53 -5.66 -34.32
C CYS A 456 15.90 -6.63 -35.48
N LYS A 457 16.84 -7.53 -35.22
CA LYS A 457 17.59 -8.28 -36.24
C LYS A 457 17.53 -9.79 -36.06
N PHE A 458 17.15 -10.27 -34.87
CA PHE A 458 17.31 -11.67 -34.43
C PHE A 458 16.09 -12.27 -33.70
N CYS A 459 14.88 -11.73 -33.90
CA CYS A 459 13.68 -12.19 -33.20
C CYS A 459 12.62 -12.85 -34.09
N GLY A 460 12.03 -13.93 -33.56
CA GLY A 460 11.06 -14.81 -34.22
C GLY A 460 11.30 -16.27 -33.79
N PRO A 461 10.59 -17.26 -34.36
CA PRO A 461 10.88 -18.68 -34.12
C PRO A 461 12.25 -19.12 -34.68
N ASP A 462 12.91 -18.26 -35.47
CA ASP A 462 14.28 -18.43 -35.98
C ASP A 462 15.34 -17.67 -35.13
N ALA A 463 14.99 -17.21 -33.92
CA ALA A 463 15.95 -16.59 -33.00
C ALA A 463 17.08 -17.57 -32.62
N PRO A 464 18.36 -17.16 -32.62
CA PRO A 464 19.46 -18.04 -32.25
C PRO A 464 19.36 -18.43 -30.77
N PRO A 465 19.54 -19.71 -30.41
CA PRO A 465 19.50 -20.14 -29.01
C PRO A 465 20.66 -19.53 -28.21
N LYS A 466 20.48 -19.43 -26.89
CA LYS A 466 21.54 -19.03 -25.95
C LYS A 466 22.68 -20.05 -25.96
N SER A 467 23.66 -19.79 -26.81
CA SER A 467 24.71 -20.73 -27.18
C SER A 467 26.06 -20.05 -27.33
N CYS A 468 27.10 -20.70 -26.79
CA CYS A 468 28.48 -20.31 -26.93
C CYS A 468 29.15 -20.83 -28.22
N VAL A 469 28.44 -21.57 -29.07
CA VAL A 469 28.97 -22.10 -30.34
C VAL A 469 29.39 -20.96 -31.27
N GLY A 470 30.69 -20.68 -31.31
CA GLY A 470 31.30 -19.57 -32.07
C GLY A 470 31.57 -18.29 -31.28
N PHE A 471 31.20 -18.23 -30.00
CA PHE A 471 31.31 -17.03 -29.14
C PHE A 471 32.31 -17.15 -27.99
N CYS A 472 33.04 -18.26 -27.91
CA CYS A 472 34.01 -18.55 -26.85
C CYS A 472 35.07 -17.46 -26.68
N GLY A 473 35.26 -17.01 -25.43
CA GLY A 473 36.10 -15.85 -25.07
C GLY A 473 35.40 -14.49 -25.20
N GLY A 474 34.06 -14.48 -25.31
CA GLY A 474 33.25 -13.26 -25.38
C GLY A 474 31.79 -13.50 -24.98
N GLN A 475 30.89 -12.64 -25.43
CA GLN A 475 29.43 -12.74 -25.20
C GLN A 475 28.73 -13.30 -26.44
N SER A 476 27.71 -14.13 -26.24
CA SER A 476 26.85 -14.64 -27.32
C SER A 476 25.88 -13.56 -27.86
N ASP A 477 25.43 -13.70 -29.11
CA ASP A 477 24.39 -12.84 -29.70
C ASP A 477 23.06 -12.85 -28.90
N ALA A 478 22.86 -13.83 -28.02
CA ALA A 478 21.69 -13.97 -27.14
C ALA A 478 21.98 -13.55 -25.66
N GLY A 479 23.10 -12.88 -25.41
CA GLY A 479 23.36 -12.09 -24.20
C GLY A 479 24.04 -12.80 -23.03
N CYS A 480 24.21 -14.12 -23.06
CA CYS A 480 24.99 -14.86 -22.04
C CYS A 480 26.49 -14.92 -22.42
N TYR A 481 27.37 -15.00 -21.41
CA TYR A 481 28.82 -14.98 -21.57
C TYR A 481 29.42 -16.38 -21.79
N CYS A 482 30.59 -16.40 -22.44
CA CYS A 482 31.24 -17.59 -22.98
C CYS A 482 32.76 -17.59 -22.70
N ASP A 483 33.19 -16.95 -21.61
CA ASP A 483 34.58 -16.87 -21.19
C ASP A 483 34.80 -17.47 -19.80
N ASP A 484 36.06 -17.62 -19.39
CA ASP A 484 36.47 -18.29 -18.15
C ASP A 484 35.97 -17.59 -16.87
N LEU A 485 35.48 -16.35 -16.95
CA LEU A 485 34.91 -15.61 -15.83
C LEU A 485 33.40 -15.81 -15.67
N CYS A 486 32.69 -16.37 -16.67
CA CYS A 486 31.23 -16.45 -16.59
C CYS A 486 30.73 -17.29 -15.39
N LYS A 487 31.54 -18.26 -14.94
CA LYS A 487 31.27 -19.08 -13.74
C LYS A 487 31.48 -18.33 -12.42
N GLN A 488 32.16 -17.19 -12.45
CA GLN A 488 32.32 -16.29 -11.30
C GLN A 488 31.16 -15.30 -11.19
N TYR A 489 30.62 -14.85 -12.33
CA TYR A 489 29.50 -13.88 -12.39
C TYR A 489 28.11 -14.53 -12.54
N ASN A 490 28.07 -15.85 -12.78
CA ASN A 490 26.86 -16.67 -12.94
C ASN A 490 25.98 -16.23 -14.14
N ASP A 491 26.64 -15.96 -15.27
CA ASP A 491 26.06 -15.46 -16.52
C ASP A 491 26.45 -16.28 -17.77
N CYS A 492 27.01 -17.49 -17.58
CA CYS A 492 27.33 -18.43 -18.66
C CYS A 492 26.11 -18.81 -19.50
N CYS A 493 26.31 -19.09 -20.80
CA CYS A 493 25.32 -19.87 -21.55
C CYS A 493 25.30 -21.34 -21.08
N GLU A 494 24.13 -21.99 -21.22
CA GLU A 494 23.89 -23.37 -20.75
C GLU A 494 24.82 -24.41 -21.41
N ASP A 495 25.32 -24.12 -22.61
CA ASP A 495 26.21 -24.97 -23.40
C ASP A 495 27.70 -24.61 -23.28
N TYR A 496 28.11 -23.67 -22.41
CA TYR A 496 29.50 -23.20 -22.32
C TYR A 496 30.53 -24.34 -22.24
N ASP A 497 30.30 -25.33 -21.36
CA ASP A 497 31.18 -26.49 -21.19
C ASP A 497 31.17 -27.45 -22.40
N GLN A 498 30.16 -27.37 -23.27
CA GLN A 498 29.98 -28.21 -24.47
C GLN A 498 30.40 -27.50 -25.77
N ALA A 499 30.44 -26.17 -25.78
CA ALA A 499 30.84 -25.35 -26.92
C ALA A 499 32.30 -24.88 -26.83
N CYS A 500 32.78 -24.52 -25.63
CA CYS A 500 34.09 -23.88 -25.44
C CYS A 500 35.16 -24.79 -24.84
N LEU A 501 34.78 -25.89 -24.19
CA LEU A 501 35.71 -26.91 -23.67
C LEU A 501 35.73 -28.20 -24.50
N CYS A 502 35.09 -28.19 -25.69
CA CYS A 502 34.92 -29.34 -26.58
C CYS A 502 35.84 -29.24 -27.82
N GLU A 503 36.43 -30.35 -28.26
CA GLU A 503 37.32 -30.42 -29.43
C GLU A 503 36.59 -31.01 -30.65
N PRO A 504 36.16 -30.19 -31.64
CA PRO A 504 35.26 -30.64 -32.71
C PRO A 504 35.96 -31.50 -33.77
N SER A 505 35.29 -32.57 -34.23
CA SER A 505 35.87 -33.52 -35.20
C SER A 505 34.97 -33.82 -36.39
N CYS A 506 35.41 -33.35 -37.56
CA CYS A 506 34.76 -33.58 -38.86
C CYS A 506 35.41 -34.70 -39.69
N THR A 507 36.26 -35.53 -39.08
CA THR A 507 37.04 -36.55 -39.79
C THR A 507 36.14 -37.60 -40.45
N GLY A 508 35.98 -37.50 -41.78
CA GLY A 508 35.17 -38.40 -42.61
C GLY A 508 33.78 -37.88 -43.00
N LYS A 509 33.31 -36.77 -42.42
CA LYS A 509 32.01 -36.13 -42.72
C LYS A 509 32.12 -35.11 -43.87
N LYS A 510 31.00 -34.84 -44.55
CA LYS A 510 30.82 -33.80 -45.59
C LYS A 510 29.64 -32.87 -45.31
N CYS A 511 28.62 -33.35 -44.62
CA CYS A 511 27.62 -32.54 -43.95
C CYS A 511 27.24 -33.18 -42.59
N GLY A 512 26.52 -32.43 -41.75
CA GLY A 512 26.08 -32.88 -40.42
C GLY A 512 27.02 -32.49 -39.26
N ASP A 513 26.55 -32.70 -38.03
CA ASP A 513 27.12 -32.25 -36.76
C ASP A 513 28.63 -32.58 -36.57
N ASN A 514 29.40 -31.66 -35.98
CA ASN A 514 30.82 -31.80 -35.65
C ASN A 514 31.13 -32.36 -34.24
N GLY A 515 30.12 -32.52 -33.39
CA GLY A 515 30.22 -33.02 -32.01
C GLY A 515 30.25 -31.95 -30.92
N CYS A 516 30.35 -30.66 -31.28
CA CYS A 516 30.38 -29.50 -30.38
C CYS A 516 29.42 -28.40 -30.90
N GLY A 517 28.21 -28.77 -31.31
CA GLY A 517 27.14 -27.85 -31.77
C GLY A 517 27.34 -27.20 -33.15
N GLY A 518 28.50 -27.35 -33.78
CA GLY A 518 28.76 -26.88 -35.14
C GLY A 518 28.47 -27.93 -36.22
N SER A 519 28.57 -27.55 -37.50
CA SER A 519 28.36 -28.48 -38.63
C SER A 519 29.60 -28.63 -39.49
N CYS A 520 29.86 -29.86 -39.93
CA CYS A 520 30.92 -30.23 -40.88
C CYS A 520 30.58 -29.89 -42.35
N GLY A 521 29.40 -29.31 -42.60
CA GLY A 521 29.00 -28.80 -43.91
C GLY A 521 27.50 -28.92 -44.16
N THR A 522 27.05 -28.33 -45.27
CA THR A 522 25.67 -28.45 -45.77
C THR A 522 25.64 -29.18 -47.10
N CYS A 523 24.65 -30.05 -47.28
CA CYS A 523 24.47 -30.81 -48.51
C CYS A 523 23.76 -29.94 -49.58
N GLY A 524 23.99 -30.20 -50.87
CA GLY A 524 23.44 -29.38 -51.96
C GLY A 524 21.94 -29.62 -52.23
N ALA A 525 21.30 -28.69 -52.94
CA ALA A 525 19.87 -28.77 -53.27
C ALA A 525 19.48 -30.13 -53.90
N GLY A 526 18.39 -30.73 -53.41
CA GLY A 526 17.94 -32.08 -53.77
C GLY A 526 18.65 -33.22 -53.02
N THR A 527 19.60 -32.94 -52.13
CA THR A 527 20.29 -33.93 -51.29
C THR A 527 20.11 -33.67 -49.80
N THR A 528 20.07 -34.74 -48.99
CA THR A 528 20.00 -34.69 -47.53
C THR A 528 21.25 -35.30 -46.90
N CYS A 529 21.49 -35.00 -45.62
CA CYS A 529 22.58 -35.60 -44.86
C CYS A 529 22.14 -36.95 -44.29
N ASN A 530 22.87 -38.02 -44.59
CA ASN A 530 22.67 -39.30 -43.92
C ASN A 530 23.47 -39.39 -42.61
N ALA A 531 23.19 -40.42 -41.80
CA ALA A 531 23.82 -40.63 -40.50
C ALA A 531 25.36 -40.87 -40.55
N ALA A 532 25.92 -41.14 -41.74
CA ALA A 532 27.36 -41.23 -41.96
C ALA A 532 28.00 -39.89 -42.40
N GLY A 533 27.23 -38.79 -42.37
CA GLY A 533 27.69 -37.46 -42.76
C GLY A 533 27.92 -37.28 -44.26
N GLN A 534 27.29 -38.10 -45.11
CA GLN A 534 27.39 -37.97 -46.58
C GLN A 534 26.11 -37.35 -47.16
N CYS A 535 26.26 -36.60 -48.26
CA CYS A 535 25.15 -36.09 -49.05
C CYS A 535 24.55 -37.22 -49.92
N GLU A 536 23.25 -37.48 -49.82
CA GLU A 536 22.54 -38.43 -50.69
C GLU A 536 21.28 -37.82 -51.31
N ALA A 537 20.95 -38.22 -52.55
CA ALA A 537 19.88 -37.61 -53.34
C ALA A 537 18.54 -38.31 -53.11
N THR A 538 17.63 -37.64 -52.38
CA THR A 538 16.38 -38.25 -51.89
C THR A 538 15.14 -37.81 -52.67
N CYS A 539 15.18 -36.64 -53.33
CA CYS A 539 13.97 -36.02 -53.90
C CYS A 539 13.98 -35.94 -55.43
N LYS A 540 12.89 -36.40 -56.05
CA LYS A 540 12.63 -36.28 -57.49
C LYS A 540 11.43 -35.34 -57.70
N PRO A 541 11.62 -34.13 -58.26
CA PRO A 541 10.55 -33.17 -58.48
C PRO A 541 9.34 -33.76 -59.20
N ASN A 542 8.13 -33.49 -58.69
CA ASN A 542 6.88 -33.98 -59.27
C ASN A 542 5.86 -32.86 -59.51
N CYS A 543 5.87 -32.37 -60.75
CA CYS A 543 4.93 -31.38 -61.28
C CYS A 543 3.77 -31.99 -62.08
N THR A 544 3.56 -33.31 -62.00
CA THR A 544 2.52 -33.99 -62.79
C THR A 544 1.12 -33.51 -62.36
N GLY A 545 0.47 -32.73 -63.21
CA GLY A 545 -0.85 -32.13 -62.93
C GLY A 545 -0.83 -30.74 -62.27
N LYS A 546 0.36 -30.16 -62.00
CA LYS A 546 0.53 -28.81 -61.43
C LYS A 546 0.87 -27.78 -62.53
N THR A 547 0.40 -26.55 -62.37
CA THR A 547 0.75 -25.38 -63.21
C THR A 547 1.38 -24.23 -62.43
N CYS A 548 1.20 -24.18 -61.11
CA CYS A 548 2.03 -23.39 -60.19
C CYS A 548 2.13 -24.08 -58.81
N GLY A 549 3.01 -23.57 -57.93
CA GLY A 549 3.26 -24.14 -56.59
C GLY A 549 4.34 -25.22 -56.55
N ASP A 550 4.68 -25.70 -55.35
CA ASP A 550 5.93 -26.43 -55.09
C ASP A 550 6.06 -27.79 -55.77
N ASP A 551 7.29 -28.17 -56.13
CA ASP A 551 7.61 -29.43 -56.81
C ASP A 551 7.82 -30.62 -55.85
N GLY A 552 7.81 -30.36 -54.54
CA GLY A 552 8.05 -31.32 -53.46
C GLY A 552 9.52 -31.42 -53.01
N CYS A 553 10.44 -30.70 -53.64
CA CYS A 553 11.90 -30.78 -53.45
C CYS A 553 12.57 -29.43 -53.18
N GLY A 554 11.79 -28.38 -52.88
CA GLY A 554 12.28 -27.01 -52.69
C GLY A 554 12.35 -26.17 -53.98
N GLY A 555 11.87 -26.70 -55.11
CA GLY A 555 11.58 -25.93 -56.33
C GLY A 555 10.09 -25.69 -56.52
N SER A 556 9.71 -25.03 -57.61
CA SER A 556 8.30 -24.84 -57.98
C SER A 556 8.00 -25.25 -59.42
N CYS A 557 6.77 -25.69 -59.65
CA CYS A 557 6.23 -26.16 -60.92
C CYS A 557 5.74 -25.04 -61.84
N GLY A 558 5.94 -23.78 -61.46
CA GLY A 558 5.50 -22.60 -62.19
C GLY A 558 4.96 -21.51 -61.28
N THR A 559 4.71 -20.34 -61.86
CA THR A 559 4.09 -19.18 -61.21
C THR A 559 2.81 -18.80 -61.94
N CYS A 560 1.79 -18.43 -61.17
CA CYS A 560 0.47 -18.08 -61.70
C CYS A 560 0.49 -16.62 -62.23
N GLY A 561 -0.37 -16.31 -63.22
CA GLY A 561 -0.42 -14.98 -63.83
C GLY A 561 -1.12 -13.92 -62.97
N ALA A 562 -0.91 -12.63 -63.30
CA ALA A 562 -1.57 -11.52 -62.60
C ALA A 562 -3.10 -11.69 -62.57
N GLY A 563 -3.69 -11.59 -61.37
CA GLY A 563 -5.12 -11.90 -61.15
C GLY A 563 -5.42 -13.38 -60.84
N THR A 564 -4.40 -14.24 -60.71
CA THR A 564 -4.54 -15.64 -60.28
C THR A 564 -3.60 -15.99 -59.13
N ASN A 565 -4.05 -16.86 -58.22
CA ASN A 565 -3.27 -17.38 -57.10
C ASN A 565 -3.06 -18.91 -57.26
N CYS A 566 -2.06 -19.45 -56.56
CA CYS A 566 -1.83 -20.90 -56.52
C CYS A 566 -2.77 -21.54 -55.50
N THR A 567 -3.58 -22.52 -55.91
CA THR A 567 -4.34 -23.36 -54.97
C THR A 567 -4.39 -24.78 -55.50
N ASN A 568 -4.04 -25.76 -54.65
CA ASN A 568 -3.95 -27.19 -55.00
C ASN A 568 -3.16 -27.47 -56.30
N GLY A 569 -2.13 -26.67 -56.56
CA GLY A 569 -1.25 -26.80 -57.73
C GLY A 569 -1.76 -26.15 -59.02
N GLN A 570 -2.90 -25.45 -59.01
CA GLN A 570 -3.47 -24.80 -60.19
C GLN A 570 -3.61 -23.28 -60.02
N CYS A 571 -3.56 -22.57 -61.15
CA CYS A 571 -3.79 -21.12 -61.24
C CYS A 571 -5.30 -20.83 -61.11
N VAL A 572 -5.80 -20.61 -59.90
CA VAL A 572 -7.20 -20.19 -59.69
C VAL A 572 -7.30 -18.67 -59.74
N ALA A 573 -8.41 -18.14 -60.26
CA ALA A 573 -8.64 -16.69 -60.24
C ALA A 573 -8.63 -16.19 -58.78
N ILE A 574 -7.93 -15.07 -58.54
CA ILE A 574 -8.07 -14.36 -57.26
C ILE A 574 -9.53 -13.95 -57.15
N CYS A 575 -10.18 -14.33 -56.06
CA CYS A 575 -11.56 -13.94 -55.82
C CYS A 575 -11.62 -12.41 -55.73
N THR A 576 -12.33 -11.77 -56.66
CA THR A 576 -12.48 -10.31 -56.72
C THR A 576 -13.60 -9.89 -55.78
N PRO A 577 -13.32 -9.14 -54.69
CA PRO A 577 -14.34 -8.68 -53.74
C PRO A 577 -15.47 -7.92 -54.44
N SER A 578 -16.71 -8.36 -54.27
CA SER A 578 -17.87 -7.79 -54.99
C SER A 578 -18.85 -7.11 -54.03
N CYS A 579 -18.63 -5.81 -53.86
CA CYS A 579 -19.41 -4.92 -53.02
C CYS A 579 -20.36 -3.99 -53.80
N SER A 580 -20.48 -4.17 -55.12
CA SER A 580 -21.42 -3.39 -55.94
C SER A 580 -22.86 -3.58 -55.47
N GLY A 581 -23.45 -2.51 -54.94
CA GLY A 581 -24.81 -2.50 -54.38
C GLY A 581 -24.91 -2.85 -52.89
N LYS A 582 -23.80 -3.19 -52.23
CA LYS A 582 -23.73 -3.48 -50.79
C LYS A 582 -23.15 -2.29 -50.01
N VAL A 583 -23.60 -2.14 -48.76
CA VAL A 583 -23.06 -1.23 -47.74
C VAL A 583 -22.36 -2.02 -46.63
N CYS A 584 -22.68 -3.31 -46.48
CA CYS A 584 -22.18 -4.17 -45.41
C CYS A 584 -22.12 -5.65 -45.82
N GLY A 585 -21.50 -6.46 -44.98
CA GLY A 585 -21.52 -7.93 -45.07
C GLY A 585 -20.58 -8.50 -46.14
N ASN A 586 -20.50 -9.84 -46.20
CA ASN A 586 -19.40 -10.54 -46.86
C ASN A 586 -19.22 -10.19 -48.34
N ASP A 587 -17.97 -10.02 -48.75
CA ASP A 587 -17.57 -9.60 -50.10
C ASP A 587 -17.57 -10.74 -51.14
N GLY A 588 -17.71 -11.99 -50.68
CA GLY A 588 -17.67 -13.22 -51.48
C GLY A 588 -16.32 -13.95 -51.43
N CYS A 589 -15.29 -13.36 -50.81
CA CYS A 589 -13.90 -13.77 -50.86
C CYS A 589 -13.25 -13.98 -49.48
N GLY A 590 -13.99 -13.75 -48.39
CA GLY A 590 -13.53 -13.88 -47.01
C GLY A 590 -13.38 -12.54 -46.27
N GLY A 591 -13.57 -11.42 -46.97
CA GLY A 591 -13.64 -10.09 -46.38
C GLY A 591 -15.08 -9.59 -46.22
N SER A 592 -15.23 -8.32 -45.85
CA SER A 592 -16.52 -7.64 -45.68
C SER A 592 -16.56 -6.33 -46.47
N CYS A 593 -17.70 -6.02 -47.06
CA CYS A 593 -17.99 -4.78 -47.76
C CYS A 593 -18.24 -3.57 -46.85
N GLY A 594 -18.33 -3.79 -45.54
CA GLY A 594 -18.52 -2.74 -44.55
C GLY A 594 -19.20 -3.23 -43.28
N THR A 595 -19.25 -2.36 -42.27
CA THR A 595 -19.98 -2.55 -41.01
C THR A 595 -21.06 -1.49 -40.89
N CYS A 596 -22.16 -1.82 -40.20
CA CYS A 596 -23.23 -0.86 -39.93
C CYS A 596 -22.92 -0.05 -38.67
N ALA A 597 -23.47 1.16 -38.59
CA ALA A 597 -23.46 1.94 -37.35
C ALA A 597 -24.34 1.26 -36.27
N GLY A 598 -24.12 1.61 -35.00
CA GLY A 598 -24.87 1.05 -33.88
C GLY A 598 -26.39 1.19 -34.05
N GLY A 599 -27.14 0.13 -33.74
CA GLY A 599 -28.59 0.07 -33.95
C GLY A 599 -29.04 -0.42 -35.33
N SER A 600 -28.16 -1.02 -36.14
CA SER A 600 -28.51 -1.60 -37.44
C SER A 600 -27.73 -2.88 -37.77
N SER A 601 -28.42 -3.90 -38.27
CA SER A 601 -27.82 -5.13 -38.79
C SER A 601 -27.69 -5.10 -40.32
N CYS A 602 -26.90 -6.03 -40.85
CA CYS A 602 -26.76 -6.20 -42.29
C CYS A 602 -27.76 -7.24 -42.81
N ASN A 603 -28.68 -6.82 -43.68
CA ASN A 603 -29.66 -7.74 -44.26
C ASN A 603 -29.04 -8.65 -45.34
N ALA A 604 -29.79 -9.66 -45.78
CA ALA A 604 -29.36 -10.62 -46.81
C ALA A 604 -29.06 -10.00 -48.20
N SER A 605 -29.43 -8.74 -48.44
CA SER A 605 -29.08 -7.98 -49.64
C SER A 605 -27.80 -7.14 -49.47
N GLY A 606 -27.14 -7.20 -48.30
CA GLY A 606 -25.94 -6.42 -47.99
C GLY A 606 -26.21 -4.95 -47.69
N GLN A 607 -27.44 -4.60 -47.27
CA GLN A 607 -27.79 -3.24 -46.84
C GLN A 607 -27.96 -3.20 -45.32
N CYS A 608 -27.47 -2.12 -44.70
CA CYS A 608 -27.77 -1.84 -43.30
C CYS A 608 -29.25 -1.52 -43.14
N VAL A 609 -29.94 -2.26 -42.28
CA VAL A 609 -31.32 -2.01 -41.87
C VAL A 609 -31.34 -1.85 -40.35
N ALA A 610 -32.16 -0.92 -39.87
CA ALA A 610 -32.34 -0.76 -38.44
C ALA A 610 -33.11 -1.98 -37.88
N ASP A 611 -32.53 -2.69 -36.91
CA ASP A 611 -33.19 -3.82 -36.23
C ASP A 611 -34.41 -3.38 -35.42
N CYS A 612 -34.43 -2.09 -35.08
CA CYS A 612 -35.50 -1.40 -34.39
C CYS A 612 -35.67 -0.02 -35.05
N VAL A 613 -36.91 0.41 -35.29
CA VAL A 613 -37.20 1.73 -35.88
C VAL A 613 -37.38 2.75 -34.75
N PRO A 614 -36.49 3.74 -34.57
CA PRO A 614 -36.54 4.69 -33.45
C PRO A 614 -37.87 5.44 -33.40
N ASN A 615 -38.68 5.21 -32.36
CA ASN A 615 -40.01 5.80 -32.27
C ASN A 615 -40.02 7.07 -31.42
N CYS A 616 -39.70 8.17 -32.09
CA CYS A 616 -39.77 9.54 -31.58
C CYS A 616 -41.03 10.30 -32.03
N SER A 617 -41.99 9.65 -32.70
CA SER A 617 -43.25 10.30 -33.08
C SER A 617 -44.04 10.69 -31.84
N GLY A 618 -44.13 12.00 -31.58
CA GLY A 618 -44.77 12.55 -30.38
C GLY A 618 -43.86 12.66 -29.16
N LYS A 619 -42.52 12.58 -29.33
CA LYS A 619 -41.54 12.82 -28.26
C LYS A 619 -40.66 14.04 -28.53
N GLN A 620 -40.06 14.57 -27.47
CA GLN A 620 -39.12 15.69 -27.45
C GLN A 620 -37.82 15.39 -26.69
N CYS A 621 -37.84 14.42 -25.77
CA CYS A 621 -36.66 13.79 -25.17
C CYS A 621 -36.99 12.35 -24.69
N GLY A 622 -36.00 11.60 -24.20
CA GLY A 622 -36.17 10.25 -23.61
C GLY A 622 -36.00 9.08 -24.60
N ASP A 623 -35.93 7.84 -24.09
CA ASP A 623 -35.63 6.61 -24.86
C ASP A 623 -36.44 6.46 -26.16
N ASP A 624 -35.76 6.10 -27.27
CA ASP A 624 -36.37 5.86 -28.58
C ASP A 624 -36.94 4.44 -28.77
N LYS A 625 -36.75 3.57 -27.76
CA LYS A 625 -37.04 2.12 -27.67
C LYS A 625 -36.11 1.23 -28.51
N CYS A 626 -35.01 1.77 -29.01
CA CYS A 626 -33.99 1.09 -29.79
C CYS A 626 -32.58 1.22 -29.16
N GLY A 627 -32.48 1.77 -27.95
CA GLY A 627 -31.22 2.02 -27.25
C GLY A 627 -30.60 3.41 -27.51
N GLY A 628 -31.30 4.29 -28.24
CA GLY A 628 -30.97 5.70 -28.41
C GLY A 628 -31.90 6.61 -27.60
N ASN A 629 -31.86 7.91 -27.86
CA ASN A 629 -32.83 8.85 -27.30
C ASN A 629 -33.45 9.77 -28.37
N CYS A 630 -34.66 10.23 -28.08
CA CYS A 630 -35.44 11.15 -28.88
C CYS A 630 -35.10 12.62 -28.58
N GLY A 631 -33.82 12.91 -28.35
CA GLY A 631 -33.31 14.21 -27.95
C GLY A 631 -33.14 14.37 -26.43
N SER A 632 -32.56 15.49 -26.05
CA SER A 632 -32.29 15.89 -24.67
C SER A 632 -33.05 17.17 -24.33
N CYS A 633 -33.79 17.15 -23.23
CA CYS A 633 -34.38 18.35 -22.65
C CYS A 633 -33.24 19.23 -22.10
N GLY A 634 -33.21 20.51 -22.46
CA GLY A 634 -32.13 21.44 -22.02
C GLY A 634 -32.17 21.75 -20.51
N ASN A 635 -31.11 22.39 -20.01
CA ASN A 635 -30.69 22.53 -18.60
C ASN A 635 -31.72 22.98 -17.52
N THR A 636 -32.98 23.25 -17.87
CA THR A 636 -34.09 23.66 -16.98
C THR A 636 -35.37 22.86 -17.25
N LYS A 637 -35.24 21.62 -17.76
CA LYS A 637 -36.34 20.74 -18.17
C LYS A 637 -36.03 19.27 -17.92
N THR A 638 -37.05 18.49 -17.59
CA THR A 638 -36.95 17.04 -17.33
C THR A 638 -37.75 16.25 -18.36
N CYS A 639 -37.35 15.01 -18.64
CA CYS A 639 -38.13 14.12 -19.50
C CYS A 639 -39.20 13.41 -18.68
N VAL A 640 -40.48 13.65 -19.01
CA VAL A 640 -41.61 12.88 -18.46
C VAL A 640 -42.49 12.42 -19.61
N GLU A 641 -42.75 11.11 -19.68
CA GLU A 641 -43.51 10.43 -20.76
C GLU A 641 -43.08 10.80 -22.20
N GLY A 642 -41.82 11.22 -22.38
CA GLY A 642 -41.24 11.63 -23.64
C GLY A 642 -41.39 13.11 -24.00
N GLN A 643 -41.93 13.96 -23.11
CA GLN A 643 -42.05 15.41 -23.32
C GLN A 643 -41.01 16.19 -22.51
N CYS A 644 -40.56 17.35 -23.03
CA CYS A 644 -39.71 18.29 -22.31
C CYS A 644 -40.55 19.15 -21.36
N VAL A 645 -41.00 18.59 -20.23
CA VAL A 645 -41.71 19.35 -19.21
C VAL A 645 -40.74 20.36 -18.56
N GLY A 646 -41.20 21.61 -18.44
CA GLY A 646 -40.48 22.63 -17.68
C GLY A 646 -40.57 22.33 -16.19
N GLU A 647 -39.61 22.89 -15.43
CA GLU A 647 -39.53 22.81 -13.98
C GLU A 647 -40.90 22.86 -13.27
N CYS A 648 -41.06 21.96 -12.29
CA CYS A 648 -42.02 22.15 -11.23
C CYS A 648 -41.76 23.52 -10.59
N ALA A 649 -42.79 24.37 -10.48
CA ALA A 649 -42.65 25.72 -9.96
C ALA A 649 -42.82 25.72 -8.43
N PRO A 650 -41.78 26.04 -7.63
CA PRO A 650 -41.81 25.97 -6.16
C PRO A 650 -43.05 26.62 -5.54
N GLN A 651 -43.88 25.83 -4.86
CA GLN A 651 -45.16 26.26 -4.27
C GLN A 651 -44.97 26.93 -2.90
N CYS A 652 -44.09 27.93 -2.84
CA CYS A 652 -43.68 28.61 -1.61
C CYS A 652 -44.46 29.88 -1.27
N ASN A 653 -45.44 30.28 -2.11
CA ASN A 653 -46.24 31.47 -1.86
C ASN A 653 -47.14 31.27 -0.61
N GLY A 654 -46.74 31.87 0.51
CA GLY A 654 -47.41 31.75 1.79
C GLY A 654 -46.90 30.61 2.69
N LYS A 655 -45.72 30.03 2.39
CA LYS A 655 -44.99 29.13 3.29
C LYS A 655 -43.74 29.80 3.86
N GLU A 656 -43.42 29.49 5.10
CA GLU A 656 -42.17 29.84 5.79
C GLU A 656 -41.20 28.65 5.84
N CYS A 657 -41.70 27.43 5.65
CA CYS A 657 -40.94 26.20 5.77
C CYS A 657 -41.53 25.02 4.96
N GLY A 658 -40.81 23.91 4.92
CA GLY A 658 -41.30 22.64 4.37
C GLY A 658 -41.29 22.57 2.83
N ASP A 659 -41.71 21.43 2.28
CA ASP A 659 -41.48 21.08 0.88
C ASP A 659 -42.07 22.08 -0.13
N ASP A 660 -41.32 22.34 -1.20
CA ASP A 660 -41.76 23.20 -2.30
C ASP A 660 -42.62 22.48 -3.35
N GLY A 661 -42.79 21.16 -3.20
CA GLY A 661 -43.51 20.28 -4.14
C GLY A 661 -42.66 19.79 -5.32
N CYS A 662 -41.38 20.19 -5.38
CA CYS A 662 -40.47 20.00 -6.51
C CYS A 662 -39.16 19.28 -6.12
N GLY A 663 -39.01 18.89 -4.85
CA GLY A 663 -37.82 18.24 -4.29
C GLY A 663 -36.88 19.20 -3.53
N GLY A 664 -37.28 20.47 -3.38
CA GLY A 664 -36.64 21.45 -2.50
C GLY A 664 -37.54 21.80 -1.30
N SER A 665 -37.14 22.82 -0.55
CA SER A 665 -37.92 23.35 0.58
C SER A 665 -38.03 24.88 0.53
N CYS A 666 -39.14 25.39 1.03
CA CYS A 666 -39.48 26.81 1.03
C CYS A 666 -38.81 27.61 2.16
N GLY A 667 -38.13 26.93 3.08
CA GLY A 667 -37.46 27.52 4.24
C GLY A 667 -37.24 26.50 5.36
N HIS A 668 -36.60 26.94 6.44
CA HIS A 668 -36.29 26.13 7.61
C HIS A 668 -36.53 26.95 8.88
N CYS A 669 -37.13 26.33 9.91
CA CYS A 669 -37.45 26.99 11.17
C CYS A 669 -36.20 27.06 12.06
N THR A 670 -35.98 28.21 12.71
CA THR A 670 -34.89 28.41 13.68
C THR A 670 -35.32 28.03 15.10
N ASP A 671 -34.37 27.59 15.92
CA ASP A 671 -34.47 27.41 17.38
C ASP A 671 -35.77 26.72 17.88
N GLY A 672 -35.87 25.42 17.61
CA GLY A 672 -36.84 24.52 18.26
C GLY A 672 -38.27 24.53 17.71
N ALA A 673 -38.60 25.42 16.77
CA ALA A 673 -39.89 25.42 16.09
C ALA A 673 -40.01 24.31 15.04
N VAL A 674 -41.18 23.68 14.94
CA VAL A 674 -41.51 22.60 14.00
C VAL A 674 -42.33 23.15 12.84
N CYS A 675 -42.11 22.64 11.63
CA CYS A 675 -42.87 23.04 10.45
C CYS A 675 -44.20 22.27 10.36
N ASP A 676 -45.34 22.96 10.55
CA ASP A 676 -46.68 22.39 10.34
C ASP A 676 -47.43 23.18 9.25
N ALA A 677 -48.07 22.47 8.34
CA ALA A 677 -48.78 23.01 7.16
C ALA A 677 -48.00 24.04 6.29
N GLY A 678 -46.68 24.17 6.47
CA GLY A 678 -45.83 25.17 5.82
C GLY A 678 -45.55 26.44 6.64
N THR A 679 -45.96 26.50 7.91
CA THR A 679 -45.72 27.59 8.87
C THR A 679 -44.86 27.08 10.02
N CYS A 680 -43.96 27.92 10.58
CA CYS A 680 -43.17 27.52 11.74
C CYS A 680 -44.00 27.67 13.04
N SER A 681 -44.31 26.55 13.71
CA SER A 681 -45.02 26.52 14.99
C SER A 681 -44.06 26.26 16.15
N ALA A 682 -44.19 27.04 17.23
CA ALA A 682 -43.24 27.06 18.35
C ALA A 682 -43.55 26.06 19.48
N GLU A 683 -44.66 25.31 19.40
CA GLU A 683 -45.08 24.37 20.44
C GLU A 683 -45.44 23.00 19.83
N CYS A 684 -44.46 22.09 19.79
CA CYS A 684 -44.76 20.67 19.69
C CYS A 684 -44.96 20.13 21.11
N ALA A 685 -46.19 19.72 21.43
CA ALA A 685 -46.54 19.16 22.74
C ALA A 685 -46.44 17.62 22.66
N PRO A 686 -45.41 16.98 23.25
CA PRO A 686 -45.25 15.53 23.19
C PRO A 686 -46.41 14.82 23.89
N SER A 687 -46.94 13.77 23.28
CA SER A 687 -48.12 13.06 23.78
C SER A 687 -47.92 11.56 23.89
N CYS A 688 -48.00 11.10 25.15
CA CYS A 688 -47.91 9.71 25.57
C CYS A 688 -49.23 9.17 26.12
N ASP A 689 -50.35 9.89 25.95
CA ASP A 689 -51.66 9.46 26.43
C ASP A 689 -52.07 8.15 25.74
N GLY A 690 -52.02 7.05 26.50
CA GLY A 690 -52.30 5.69 26.00
C GLY A 690 -51.12 4.98 25.35
N LYS A 691 -49.86 5.42 25.57
CA LYS A 691 -48.64 4.74 25.11
C LYS A 691 -47.78 4.28 26.30
N GLU A 692 -47.20 3.09 26.17
CA GLU A 692 -46.18 2.54 27.09
C GLU A 692 -44.78 2.59 26.48
N CYS A 693 -44.70 2.70 25.15
CA CYS A 693 -43.46 2.70 24.37
C CYS A 693 -43.66 3.43 23.02
N GLY A 694 -42.55 3.79 22.35
CA GLY A 694 -42.56 4.39 21.01
C GLY A 694 -42.69 5.92 20.98
N ASP A 695 -42.68 6.53 19.79
CA ASP A 695 -42.45 7.97 19.62
C ASP A 695 -43.53 8.87 20.24
N ASP A 696 -43.11 10.01 20.81
CA ASP A 696 -44.00 11.00 21.45
C ASP A 696 -44.70 11.97 20.48
N GLY A 697 -44.32 11.93 19.19
CA GLY A 697 -44.81 12.81 18.13
C GLY A 697 -44.00 14.10 17.92
N CYS A 698 -42.99 14.35 18.77
CA CYS A 698 -42.13 15.54 18.76
C CYS A 698 -40.63 15.21 18.67
N GLY A 699 -40.27 13.94 18.49
CA GLY A 699 -38.88 13.48 18.37
C GLY A 699 -38.26 12.94 19.67
N GLY A 700 -39.05 12.81 20.73
CA GLY A 700 -38.74 11.99 21.90
C GLY A 700 -39.51 10.66 21.89
N SER A 701 -39.38 9.88 22.95
CA SER A 701 -40.07 8.59 23.10
C SER A 701 -40.84 8.48 24.43
N CYS A 702 -42.01 7.87 24.34
CA CYS A 702 -42.93 7.60 25.42
C CYS A 702 -42.58 6.28 26.13
N GLY A 703 -41.43 6.22 26.78
CA GLY A 703 -40.99 5.05 27.54
C GLY A 703 -40.34 3.95 26.70
N THR A 704 -39.91 2.89 27.40
CA THR A 704 -39.12 1.77 26.87
C THR A 704 -39.55 0.48 27.56
N CYS A 705 -39.83 -0.58 26.80
CA CYS A 705 -40.14 -1.89 27.36
C CYS A 705 -38.92 -2.52 28.04
N GLU A 706 -39.13 -3.31 29.09
CA GLU A 706 -38.04 -3.99 29.81
C GLU A 706 -37.70 -5.37 29.19
N GLY A 707 -36.70 -6.05 29.74
CA GLY A 707 -36.03 -7.18 29.09
C GLY A 707 -36.94 -8.35 28.71
N GLY A 708 -37.05 -8.62 27.40
CA GLY A 708 -37.86 -9.70 26.82
C GLY A 708 -39.15 -9.23 26.12
N GLU A 709 -39.50 -7.95 26.26
CA GLU A 709 -40.68 -7.36 25.65
C GLU A 709 -40.36 -6.53 24.40
N THR A 710 -41.32 -6.43 23.48
CA THR A 710 -41.20 -5.62 22.27
C THR A 710 -42.32 -4.59 22.19
N CYS A 711 -41.99 -3.40 21.67
CA CYS A 711 -43.00 -2.35 21.47
C CYS A 711 -43.86 -2.68 20.25
N THR A 712 -45.14 -2.91 20.48
CA THR A 712 -46.10 -3.24 19.42
C THR A 712 -46.50 -2.00 18.61
N ALA A 713 -47.07 -2.23 17.41
CA ALA A 713 -47.68 -1.16 16.60
C ALA A 713 -48.93 -0.51 17.26
N ALA A 714 -49.34 -0.97 18.44
CA ALA A 714 -50.36 -0.36 19.28
C ALA A 714 -49.77 0.53 20.40
N PHE A 715 -48.44 0.70 20.46
CA PHE A 715 -47.71 1.41 21.52
C PHE A 715 -47.90 0.80 22.92
N GLN A 716 -47.99 -0.54 22.97
CA GLN A 716 -48.03 -1.35 24.19
C GLN A 716 -46.82 -2.29 24.20
N CYS A 717 -46.29 -2.60 25.39
CA CYS A 717 -45.22 -3.57 25.55
C CYS A 717 -45.80 -4.98 25.62
N GLU A 718 -45.39 -5.87 24.72
CA GLU A 718 -45.79 -7.28 24.75
C GLU A 718 -44.57 -8.20 24.82
N ALA A 719 -44.57 -9.11 25.79
CA ALA A 719 -43.57 -10.15 25.96
C ALA A 719 -43.57 -11.13 24.78
N VAL A 720 -42.41 -11.30 24.14
CA VAL A 720 -42.26 -12.33 23.11
C VAL A 720 -42.15 -13.67 23.83
N ALA A 721 -43.12 -14.56 23.60
CA ALA A 721 -43.05 -15.93 24.09
C ALA A 721 -41.90 -16.66 23.40
N CYS A 722 -40.74 -16.70 24.06
CA CYS A 722 -39.57 -17.42 23.56
C CYS A 722 -39.91 -18.92 23.45
N VAL A 723 -39.57 -19.50 22.29
CA VAL A 723 -39.84 -20.91 21.98
C VAL A 723 -38.51 -21.66 22.01
N PRO A 724 -38.28 -22.58 22.95
CA PRO A 724 -37.04 -23.37 23.04
C PRO A 724 -36.65 -24.01 21.70
N GLN A 725 -35.42 -23.75 21.23
CA GLN A 725 -34.93 -24.16 19.90
C GLN A 725 -34.06 -25.42 19.91
N CYS A 726 -34.47 -26.44 20.68
CA CYS A 726 -33.63 -27.62 20.92
C CYS A 726 -33.41 -28.55 19.72
N GLY A 727 -34.32 -28.60 18.74
CA GLY A 727 -34.16 -29.45 17.56
C GLY A 727 -33.94 -30.92 17.91
N ASP A 728 -32.76 -31.45 17.55
CA ASP A 728 -32.29 -32.82 17.86
C ASP A 728 -31.18 -32.84 18.94
N ALA A 729 -31.02 -31.77 19.74
CA ALA A 729 -30.00 -31.67 20.79
C ALA A 729 -30.41 -32.40 22.09
N GLU A 730 -29.42 -32.98 22.77
CA GLU A 730 -29.57 -33.82 23.97
C GLU A 730 -29.14 -33.10 25.27
N CYS A 731 -28.21 -32.15 25.19
CA CYS A 731 -27.94 -31.16 26.25
C CYS A 731 -27.49 -29.80 25.66
N GLY A 732 -27.50 -28.73 26.46
CA GLY A 732 -27.11 -27.35 26.04
C GLY A 732 -28.22 -26.30 26.23
N ASP A 733 -27.92 -25.01 25.99
CA ASP A 733 -28.87 -23.88 26.14
C ASP A 733 -29.99 -23.89 25.08
N ASP A 734 -31.21 -23.56 25.47
CA ASP A 734 -32.40 -23.64 24.62
C ASP A 734 -32.72 -22.38 23.80
N GLY A 735 -31.89 -21.33 23.92
CA GLY A 735 -32.10 -20.01 23.32
C GLY A 735 -33.08 -19.11 24.09
N CYS A 736 -33.62 -19.59 25.20
CA CYS A 736 -34.61 -18.93 26.06
C CYS A 736 -34.20 -18.86 27.54
N GLY A 737 -33.00 -19.32 27.89
CA GLY A 737 -32.50 -19.37 29.27
C GLY A 737 -32.89 -20.63 30.05
N GLY A 738 -33.35 -21.68 29.35
CA GLY A 738 -33.41 -23.05 29.85
C GLY A 738 -32.34 -23.93 29.21
N SER A 739 -32.33 -25.23 29.55
CA SER A 739 -31.53 -26.24 28.84
C SER A 739 -32.42 -27.20 28.05
N CYS A 740 -31.88 -27.70 26.93
CA CYS A 740 -32.48 -28.76 26.12
C CYS A 740 -32.37 -30.15 26.77
N GLY A 741 -31.51 -30.24 27.78
CA GLY A 741 -31.22 -31.41 28.60
C GLY A 741 -29.91 -31.18 29.33
N ASP A 742 -29.61 -32.07 30.28
CA ASP A 742 -28.38 -32.07 31.05
C ASP A 742 -27.69 -33.43 30.83
N CYS A 743 -26.38 -33.43 30.59
CA CYS A 743 -25.60 -34.63 30.27
C CYS A 743 -25.31 -35.45 31.56
N ASP A 744 -25.12 -36.78 31.45
CA ASP A 744 -25.11 -37.69 32.61
C ASP A 744 -23.68 -38.01 33.09
N GLY A 745 -23.29 -37.51 34.27
CA GLY A 745 -22.04 -37.89 34.95
C GLY A 745 -20.79 -37.17 34.43
N ASP A 746 -19.78 -37.92 33.98
CA ASP A 746 -18.49 -37.40 33.50
C ASP A 746 -18.54 -36.98 32.01
N GLU A 747 -19.69 -36.51 31.53
CA GLU A 747 -19.96 -36.12 30.14
C GLU A 747 -20.23 -34.61 30.02
N ASP A 748 -19.52 -33.94 29.12
CA ASP A 748 -19.69 -32.51 28.79
C ASP A 748 -20.69 -32.31 27.64
N CYS A 749 -21.29 -31.12 27.58
CA CYS A 749 -22.13 -30.70 26.46
C CYS A 749 -21.26 -30.11 25.33
N GLN A 750 -21.11 -30.83 24.21
CA GLN A 750 -20.44 -30.33 23.00
C GLN A 750 -21.35 -30.45 21.78
N GLU A 751 -21.48 -29.36 21.01
CA GLU A 751 -22.35 -29.25 19.81
C GLU A 751 -23.80 -29.79 20.00
N GLY A 752 -24.34 -29.64 21.22
CA GLY A 752 -25.69 -30.08 21.57
C GLY A 752 -25.80 -31.56 21.98
N LYS A 753 -24.69 -32.22 22.33
CA LYS A 753 -24.66 -33.65 22.72
C LYS A 753 -23.82 -33.91 23.95
N CYS A 754 -24.17 -34.98 24.66
CA CYS A 754 -23.36 -35.55 25.72
C CYS A 754 -22.12 -36.22 25.12
N VAL A 755 -20.92 -35.83 25.56
CA VAL A 755 -19.67 -36.50 25.20
C VAL A 755 -18.79 -36.69 26.44
N SER A 756 -18.26 -37.89 26.63
CA SER A 756 -17.37 -38.20 27.76
C SER A 756 -16.16 -37.26 27.79
N SER A 757 -15.98 -36.55 28.91
CA SER A 757 -14.93 -35.56 29.10
C SER A 757 -13.54 -36.17 28.89
N GLY A 758 -12.81 -35.67 27.88
CA GLY A 758 -11.41 -36.00 27.67
C GLY A 758 -10.56 -35.21 28.66
N SER A 759 -9.75 -35.90 29.47
CA SER A 759 -8.75 -35.25 30.33
C SER A 759 -7.77 -34.42 29.48
N PRO A 760 -7.33 -33.23 29.95
CA PRO A 760 -6.35 -32.42 29.24
C PRO A 760 -5.00 -33.14 29.10
N ASP A 761 -4.22 -32.67 28.12
CA ASP A 761 -2.89 -33.16 27.77
C ASP A 761 -1.86 -32.89 28.88
N THR A 762 -1.32 -33.94 29.50
CA THR A 762 -0.27 -33.85 30.55
C THR A 762 0.37 -35.22 30.83
N CYS A 763 1.67 -35.20 31.18
CA CYS A 763 2.39 -36.35 31.72
C CYS A 763 2.07 -36.68 33.19
N GLU A 764 1.15 -35.98 33.87
CA GLU A 764 0.83 -36.24 35.28
C GLU A 764 0.34 -37.70 35.48
N ASN A 765 1.11 -38.48 36.24
CA ASN A 765 0.96 -39.94 36.46
C ASN A 765 1.21 -40.85 35.23
N ARG A 766 1.74 -40.34 34.11
CA ARG A 766 1.94 -41.10 32.85
C ARG A 766 3.41 -41.33 32.46
N CYS A 767 4.33 -41.12 33.40
CA CYS A 767 5.78 -41.28 33.17
C CYS A 767 6.14 -42.71 32.75
N GLY A 768 6.71 -42.86 31.55
CA GLY A 768 7.03 -44.16 30.94
C GLY A 768 6.00 -44.65 29.89
N GLU A 769 5.07 -43.82 29.46
CA GLU A 769 4.08 -44.13 28.41
C GLU A 769 4.06 -43.07 27.28
N PHE A 770 3.55 -43.47 26.12
CA PHE A 770 3.26 -42.56 24.98
C PHE A 770 1.88 -41.92 25.18
N ASP A 771 1.71 -40.67 24.76
CA ASP A 771 0.40 -40.02 24.75
C ASP A 771 -0.25 -39.98 23.36
N ASP A 772 -1.28 -40.82 23.16
CA ASP A 772 -2.10 -40.85 21.95
C ASP A 772 -2.91 -39.55 21.72
N ASN A 773 -3.17 -38.74 22.77
CA ASN A 773 -3.91 -37.47 22.64
C ASN A 773 -2.98 -36.33 22.19
N ALA A 774 -1.93 -36.08 22.98
CA ALA A 774 -0.95 -35.02 22.72
C ALA A 774 0.05 -35.36 21.60
N ASN A 775 0.13 -36.65 21.18
CA ASN A 775 1.08 -37.19 20.21
C ASN A 775 2.54 -36.86 20.61
N CYS A 776 2.90 -37.16 21.86
CA CYS A 776 4.22 -36.94 22.44
C CYS A 776 4.58 -38.03 23.46
N GLN A 777 5.83 -38.08 23.90
CA GLN A 777 6.32 -39.10 24.83
C GLN A 777 6.63 -38.53 26.23
N CYS A 778 6.20 -39.29 27.26
CA CYS A 778 6.43 -39.02 28.68
C CYS A 778 7.54 -39.93 29.27
N ASP A 779 8.55 -40.30 28.49
CA ASP A 779 9.63 -41.20 28.91
C ASP A 779 11.05 -40.69 28.58
N SER A 780 12.07 -41.44 28.99
CA SER A 780 13.48 -41.06 28.80
C SER A 780 14.05 -41.35 27.40
N GLU A 781 13.30 -42.00 26.50
CA GLU A 781 13.71 -42.19 25.11
C GLU A 781 13.31 -41.01 24.22
N CYS A 782 12.29 -40.21 24.60
CA CYS A 782 11.78 -39.05 23.83
C CYS A 782 12.87 -38.07 23.34
N GLY A 783 13.90 -37.81 24.16
CA GLY A 783 15.01 -36.92 23.81
C GLY A 783 15.86 -37.38 22.63
N ASN A 784 15.77 -38.66 22.24
CA ASN A 784 16.48 -39.25 21.10
C ASN A 784 15.71 -39.11 19.77
N VAL A 785 14.41 -38.82 19.84
CA VAL A 785 13.50 -38.71 18.68
C VAL A 785 12.89 -37.32 18.51
N GLY A 786 12.90 -36.49 19.56
CA GLY A 786 12.50 -35.08 19.51
C GLY A 786 11.00 -34.84 19.66
N ASP A 787 10.31 -35.70 20.41
CA ASP A 787 8.85 -35.72 20.59
C ASP A 787 8.41 -35.72 22.07
N CYS A 788 9.25 -35.22 22.97
CA CYS A 788 8.91 -35.08 24.39
C CYS A 788 7.70 -34.16 24.60
N CYS A 789 6.81 -34.52 25.53
CA CYS A 789 5.73 -33.65 25.98
C CYS A 789 6.28 -32.45 26.77
N GLU A 790 5.65 -31.27 26.66
CA GLU A 790 6.18 -30.01 27.24
C GLU A 790 6.30 -30.03 28.78
N ASP A 791 5.50 -30.85 29.48
CA ASP A 791 5.46 -30.93 30.95
C ASP A 791 6.23 -32.12 31.56
N ILE A 792 6.95 -32.90 30.76
CA ILE A 792 7.70 -34.09 31.22
C ILE A 792 8.70 -33.76 32.34
N CYS A 793 9.35 -32.59 32.27
CA CYS A 793 10.32 -32.16 33.27
C CYS A 793 9.68 -31.71 34.60
N ASP A 794 8.41 -31.26 34.59
CA ASP A 794 7.68 -30.86 35.80
C ASP A 794 7.17 -32.07 36.60
N TYR A 795 6.69 -33.11 35.91
CA TYR A 795 6.09 -34.29 36.56
C TYR A 795 7.05 -35.47 36.70
N CYS A 796 7.81 -35.82 35.66
CA CYS A 796 8.59 -37.07 35.62
C CYS A 796 10.05 -36.90 36.08
N LYS A 797 10.62 -35.69 35.95
CA LYS A 797 11.91 -35.29 36.57
C LYS A 797 13.09 -36.21 36.24
N ASP A 798 13.17 -36.68 35.00
CA ASP A 798 14.35 -37.44 34.55
C ASP A 798 15.45 -36.47 34.07
N ASN A 799 16.47 -36.32 34.91
CA ASN A 799 17.66 -35.50 34.64
C ASN A 799 18.46 -35.92 33.40
N SER A 800 18.15 -37.03 32.72
CA SER A 800 18.77 -37.39 31.44
C SER A 800 18.19 -36.67 30.21
N VAL A 801 17.05 -35.99 30.37
CA VAL A 801 16.36 -35.24 29.28
C VAL A 801 16.35 -33.72 29.54
N CYS A 802 16.28 -33.30 30.80
CA CYS A 802 16.08 -31.89 31.19
C CYS A 802 17.37 -31.07 31.43
N ASP A 803 18.48 -31.41 30.76
CA ASP A 803 19.83 -30.83 31.02
C ASP A 803 20.35 -30.03 29.80
N ASP A 804 19.74 -28.87 29.55
CA ASP A 804 20.09 -27.97 28.44
C ASP A 804 21.35 -27.12 28.75
N GLU A 805 22.31 -27.08 27.81
CA GLU A 805 23.50 -26.21 27.93
C GLU A 805 23.10 -24.72 27.89
N CYS A 806 23.27 -24.00 28.99
CA CYS A 806 22.94 -22.56 29.08
C CYS A 806 23.65 -21.68 28.04
N VAL A 807 22.93 -21.26 26.99
CA VAL A 807 23.46 -20.32 25.98
C VAL A 807 23.35 -18.87 26.48
N CYS A 808 24.23 -18.48 27.39
CA CYS A 808 24.34 -17.09 27.86
C CYS A 808 25.22 -16.23 26.94
N PRO A 809 24.90 -14.93 26.75
CA PRO A 809 25.72 -14.02 25.97
C PRO A 809 27.07 -13.75 26.65
N ALA A 810 28.13 -13.65 25.85
CA ALA A 810 29.49 -13.33 26.31
C ALA A 810 29.68 -11.81 26.58
N VAL A 811 28.80 -11.25 27.41
CA VAL A 811 28.83 -9.86 27.88
C VAL A 811 29.34 -9.85 29.32
N GLU A 812 30.35 -9.01 29.61
CA GLU A 812 30.93 -8.85 30.95
C GLU A 812 30.26 -7.67 31.67
N GLU A 813 29.14 -7.96 32.31
CA GLU A 813 28.36 -7.05 33.16
C GLU A 813 28.17 -7.74 34.53
N PRO A 814 29.24 -7.81 35.36
CA PRO A 814 29.29 -8.74 36.48
C PRO A 814 28.25 -8.41 37.56
N VAL A 815 27.70 -9.47 38.16
CA VAL A 815 26.69 -9.41 39.22
C VAL A 815 27.10 -10.26 40.42
N CYS A 816 26.63 -9.90 41.61
CA CYS A 816 26.77 -10.70 42.81
C CYS A 816 25.52 -11.57 43.02
N GLY A 817 25.69 -12.88 43.10
CA GLY A 817 24.64 -13.80 43.50
C GLY A 817 24.41 -13.79 45.01
N LYS A 818 23.18 -14.15 45.44
CA LYS A 818 22.84 -14.31 46.88
C LYS A 818 23.58 -15.46 47.58
N ASP A 819 24.33 -16.26 46.83
CA ASP A 819 25.27 -17.26 47.33
C ASP A 819 26.65 -16.67 47.69
N GLY A 820 26.92 -15.41 47.31
CA GLY A 820 28.21 -14.74 47.46
C GLY A 820 29.18 -14.94 46.29
N THR A 821 28.75 -15.55 45.19
CA THR A 821 29.56 -15.75 43.98
C THR A 821 29.37 -14.59 43.00
N THR A 822 30.46 -14.15 42.37
CA THR A 822 30.38 -13.19 41.25
C THR A 822 30.24 -13.95 39.93
N TYR A 823 29.21 -13.61 39.16
CA TYR A 823 28.95 -14.12 37.82
C TYR A 823 29.24 -13.04 36.78
N SER A 824 29.78 -13.39 35.61
CA SER A 824 30.11 -12.42 34.55
C SER A 824 28.90 -11.66 33.99
N ASN A 825 27.69 -12.20 34.15
CA ASN A 825 26.43 -11.49 33.90
C ASN A 825 25.24 -12.19 34.59
N GLY A 826 24.10 -11.51 34.62
CA GLY A 826 22.85 -12.02 35.21
C GLY A 826 22.30 -13.31 34.54
N CYS A 827 22.60 -13.56 33.26
CA CYS A 827 22.23 -14.84 32.64
C CYS A 827 23.02 -16.00 33.24
N LEU A 828 24.32 -15.83 33.48
CA LEU A 828 25.16 -16.86 34.10
C LEU A 828 24.80 -17.12 35.57
N ALA A 829 24.32 -16.10 36.30
CA ALA A 829 23.74 -16.29 37.64
C ALA A 829 22.43 -17.10 37.57
N ALA A 830 21.50 -16.72 36.67
CA ALA A 830 20.24 -17.43 36.46
C ALA A 830 20.44 -18.87 35.97
N CYS A 831 21.42 -19.12 35.10
CA CYS A 831 21.84 -20.46 34.67
C CYS A 831 22.32 -21.33 35.84
N ALA A 832 23.09 -20.76 36.78
CA ALA A 832 23.48 -21.44 38.01
C ALA A 832 22.31 -21.59 39.01
N ASN A 833 21.10 -21.14 38.64
CA ASN A 833 19.89 -21.05 39.47
C ASN A 833 20.11 -20.23 40.75
N VAL A 834 20.86 -19.13 40.63
CA VAL A 834 21.19 -18.20 41.70
C VAL A 834 20.55 -16.83 41.42
N GLU A 835 19.69 -16.37 42.34
CA GLU A 835 19.19 -15.00 42.32
C GLU A 835 20.32 -13.99 42.50
N VAL A 836 20.29 -12.90 41.72
CA VAL A 836 21.18 -11.75 41.92
C VAL A 836 20.79 -11.01 43.20
N ASP A 837 21.79 -10.65 44.00
CA ASP A 837 21.67 -9.77 45.16
C ASP A 837 21.85 -8.30 44.75
N HIS A 838 22.92 -8.00 44.02
CA HIS A 838 23.19 -6.67 43.47
C HIS A 838 24.02 -6.71 42.18
N GLU A 839 23.97 -5.61 41.41
CA GLU A 839 24.85 -5.36 40.27
C GLU A 839 26.29 -5.09 40.73
N GLY A 840 27.28 -5.48 39.92
CA GLY A 840 28.70 -5.44 40.28
C GLY A 840 29.17 -6.72 40.99
N ALA A 841 30.48 -6.90 41.07
CA ALA A 841 31.09 -8.05 41.76
C ALA A 841 30.83 -8.02 43.28
N CYS A 842 30.74 -9.20 43.89
CA CYS A 842 30.59 -9.35 45.34
C CYS A 842 31.77 -8.73 46.10
N SER A 843 31.48 -8.11 47.25
CA SER A 843 32.50 -7.69 48.20
C SER A 843 33.24 -8.92 48.78
N PRO A 844 34.58 -8.87 48.93
CA PRO A 844 35.34 -9.93 49.60
C PRO A 844 35.07 -10.01 51.11
N ASP A 845 34.52 -8.93 51.69
CA ASP A 845 33.95 -8.91 53.03
C ASP A 845 32.42 -9.08 52.91
N GLY A 846 31.89 -10.20 53.42
CA GLY A 846 30.53 -10.69 53.14
C GLY A 846 29.36 -9.94 53.80
N PRO A 847 28.10 -10.37 53.56
CA PRO A 847 26.89 -9.58 53.84
C PRO A 847 26.61 -9.36 55.34
N ASP A 848 26.37 -8.11 55.71
CA ASP A 848 25.97 -7.72 57.08
C ASP A 848 24.46 -7.85 57.27
N THR A 849 24.04 -8.85 58.04
CA THR A 849 22.62 -9.17 58.27
C THR A 849 22.05 -8.35 59.43
N THR A 850 21.37 -7.23 59.15
CA THR A 850 20.44 -6.60 60.11
C THR A 850 19.08 -6.29 59.50
N THR A 851 18.03 -6.69 60.22
CA THR A 851 16.63 -6.61 59.78
C THR A 851 15.84 -5.50 60.46
N GLY A 852 15.29 -4.59 59.66
CA GLY A 852 13.88 -4.19 59.73
C GLY A 852 13.35 -3.25 60.83
N ASP A 853 12.04 -3.00 60.66
CA ASP A 853 11.06 -2.32 61.51
C ASP A 853 11.02 -0.77 61.50
N ASP A 854 9.82 -0.27 61.77
CA ASP A 854 9.31 1.04 61.33
C ASP A 854 9.29 2.16 62.39
N THR A 855 9.08 3.37 61.90
CA THR A 855 8.50 4.56 62.57
C THR A 855 9.37 5.53 63.40
N ALA A 856 8.99 6.81 63.27
CA ALA A 856 8.87 7.79 64.35
C ALA A 856 10.12 8.47 64.99
N GLY A 857 11.06 8.93 64.15
CA GLY A 857 11.54 10.32 64.18
C GLY A 857 12.30 10.86 65.41
N GLY A 858 12.55 12.17 65.40
CA GLY A 858 13.25 12.90 66.47
C GLY A 858 14.48 13.68 66.00
N ASP A 859 14.30 14.99 65.81
CA ASP A 859 15.20 16.09 66.19
C ASP A 859 16.75 15.92 66.14
N ASN A 860 17.34 16.74 65.25
CA ASN A 860 18.38 17.73 65.57
C ASN A 860 19.85 17.30 65.86
N ASP A 861 20.68 17.55 64.83
CA ASP A 861 21.68 18.65 64.80
C ASP A 861 23.18 18.37 65.11
N ALA A 862 24.01 19.21 64.48
CA ALA A 862 25.38 19.65 64.79
C ALA A 862 26.59 18.69 64.88
N GLY A 863 27.56 18.95 63.97
CA GLY A 863 29.01 18.87 64.26
C GLY A 863 29.75 17.68 63.60
N THR A 864 30.54 17.80 62.52
CA THR A 864 31.64 18.74 62.21
C THR A 864 32.61 18.88 63.40
N THR A 865 33.92 18.56 63.33
CA THR A 865 35.01 18.76 62.34
C THR A 865 36.20 17.81 62.68
N GLY A 866 37.33 17.70 61.96
CA GLY A 866 37.82 18.27 60.69
C GLY A 866 39.36 18.48 60.66
N GLY A 867 39.98 18.43 59.48
CA GLY A 867 41.42 18.73 59.23
C GLY A 867 42.40 17.60 59.58
N ALA A 868 43.67 17.60 59.14
CA ALA A 868 44.42 18.37 58.12
C ALA A 868 45.74 17.57 57.82
N ASP A 869 46.76 17.92 57.03
CA ASP A 869 47.21 19.06 56.20
C ASP A 869 48.28 18.47 55.22
N THR A 870 48.73 18.95 54.05
CA THR A 870 48.77 20.23 53.29
C THR A 870 48.51 19.89 51.78
N ALA A 871 48.74 20.66 50.70
CA ALA A 871 49.42 21.92 50.33
C ALA A 871 48.78 22.46 49.00
N ASN A 872 49.26 23.44 48.21
CA ASN A 872 50.48 24.26 48.20
C ASN A 872 50.29 25.60 47.44
N THR A 873 51.38 26.39 47.34
CA THR A 873 51.59 27.59 46.49
C THR A 873 51.45 27.34 44.98
N THR A 874 51.00 28.24 44.09
CA THR A 874 50.49 29.66 44.09
C THR A 874 50.07 29.98 42.64
N SER A 875 49.25 30.95 42.24
CA SER A 875 48.35 31.97 42.87
C SER A 875 47.42 32.53 41.73
N ASP A 876 46.71 33.69 41.73
CA ASP A 876 46.71 34.91 42.57
C ASP A 876 45.41 35.75 42.45
N THR A 877 45.43 36.96 43.02
CA THR A 877 44.43 38.05 43.07
C THR A 877 43.76 38.50 41.74
N THR A 878 42.58 39.18 41.67
CA THR A 878 41.42 39.56 42.54
C THR A 878 40.37 40.25 41.63
N GLY A 879 39.06 40.38 41.94
CA GLY A 879 38.25 40.03 43.11
C GLY A 879 37.02 40.97 43.27
N SER A 880 36.20 40.77 44.31
CA SER A 880 35.05 41.62 44.72
C SER A 880 33.78 41.52 43.84
N SER A 881 32.53 41.49 44.36
CA SER A 881 32.02 41.33 45.74
C SER A 881 30.49 41.14 45.75
N ASP A 882 30.00 40.42 46.77
CA ASP A 882 28.69 40.57 47.47
C ASP A 882 27.34 40.49 46.70
N ALA A 883 26.21 40.14 47.33
CA ALA A 883 25.91 39.29 48.51
C ALA A 883 24.37 39.17 48.68
N THR A 884 23.87 38.03 49.20
CA THR A 884 22.60 37.89 49.96
C THR A 884 21.24 38.26 49.31
N ASN A 885 20.06 37.82 49.78
CA ASN A 885 19.56 36.58 50.43
C ASN A 885 18.00 36.66 50.47
N ASN A 886 17.28 35.54 50.70
CA ASN A 886 15.85 35.37 51.14
C ASN A 886 14.81 36.49 50.82
N GLY A 887 13.64 36.24 50.24
CA GLY A 887 12.67 35.17 50.51
C GLY A 887 11.36 35.79 51.08
N GLY A 888 10.16 35.23 50.85
CA GLY A 888 8.91 35.78 51.45
C GLY A 888 7.56 35.40 50.82
N SER A 889 6.74 34.69 51.59
CA SER A 889 5.40 34.13 51.32
C SER A 889 4.24 35.12 51.02
N VAL A 890 3.37 34.80 50.05
CA VAL A 890 1.94 34.34 50.17
C VAL A 890 1.10 34.89 51.37
N PRO A 891 -0.24 35.23 51.31
CA PRO A 891 -1.24 35.28 50.21
C PRO A 891 -2.04 36.65 50.12
N PRO A 892 -3.41 36.75 50.12
CA PRO A 892 -4.33 36.77 48.97
C PRO A 892 -5.20 38.07 48.83
N THR A 893 -6.22 38.03 47.95
CA THR A 893 -7.32 39.03 47.71
C THR A 893 -6.92 40.29 46.91
N GLY A 894 -7.82 40.98 46.22
CA GLY A 894 -9.27 40.76 46.03
C GLY A 894 -9.90 41.67 44.97
N SER A 895 -11.19 41.45 44.69
CA SER A 895 -11.99 42.08 43.62
C SER A 895 -12.13 43.61 43.69
N GLY A 896 -12.21 44.29 42.54
CA GLY A 896 -12.63 45.69 42.46
C GLY A 896 -12.69 46.26 41.04
N ALA A 897 -13.86 46.68 40.58
CA ALA A 897 -14.07 47.32 39.28
C ALA A 897 -14.60 48.75 39.44
N THR A 898 -14.33 49.64 38.45
CA THR A 898 -15.28 50.59 37.79
C THR A 898 -14.60 51.86 37.28
N GLY A 899 -14.87 52.23 36.01
CA GLY A 899 -14.76 53.59 35.45
C GLY A 899 -13.35 54.18 35.24
N SER A 900 -13.15 55.14 34.33
CA SER A 900 -13.96 55.59 33.18
C SER A 900 -13.08 56.39 32.20
N GLY A 901 -13.34 56.32 30.89
CA GLY A 901 -12.57 57.08 29.88
C GLY A 901 -13.07 56.86 28.46
N SER A 902 -13.52 57.93 27.79
CA SER A 902 -14.24 57.89 26.51
C SER A 902 -13.35 58.30 25.32
N ASN A 903 -13.51 57.66 24.15
CA ASN A 903 -14.18 58.31 22.99
C ASN A 903 -14.23 57.46 21.70
N ASP A 904 -15.39 57.56 21.03
CA ASP A 904 -15.69 57.53 19.58
C ASP A 904 -14.97 56.60 18.59
N ARG A 905 -15.66 55.50 18.28
CA ARG A 905 -16.36 55.23 16.99
C ARG A 905 -15.66 55.55 15.66
N GLY A 906 -15.55 54.52 14.82
CA GLY A 906 -15.54 54.65 13.35
C GLY A 906 -16.04 53.36 12.68
N GLY A 907 -16.83 53.44 11.59
CA GLY A 907 -17.34 52.24 10.91
C GLY A 907 -18.12 52.47 9.61
N CYS A 908 -17.90 51.54 8.66
CA CYS A 908 -18.68 51.19 7.47
C CYS A 908 -18.82 52.15 6.25
N SER A 909 -18.74 51.50 5.07
CA SER A 909 -19.39 51.84 3.78
C SER A 909 -18.74 52.95 2.93
N THR A 910 -18.83 52.99 1.58
CA THR A 910 -19.11 52.00 0.50
C THR A 910 -18.83 52.66 -0.87
N GLN A 911 -18.67 51.88 -1.96
CA GLN A 911 -18.87 52.29 -3.38
C GLN A 911 -17.88 53.37 -3.94
N SER A 912 -17.74 53.63 -5.24
CA SER A 912 -17.93 52.86 -6.50
C SER A 912 -17.27 53.62 -7.68
N ASN A 913 -17.49 53.21 -8.94
CA ASN A 913 -17.12 53.86 -10.21
C ASN A 913 -15.62 53.80 -10.61
N SER A 914 -15.25 53.77 -11.91
CA SER A 914 -15.99 53.40 -13.13
C SER A 914 -15.01 53.19 -14.30
N THR A 915 -15.41 52.43 -15.33
CA THR A 915 -14.65 52.26 -16.59
C THR A 915 -14.59 53.56 -17.40
N PRO A 916 -13.69 53.64 -18.42
CA PRO A 916 -14.18 53.32 -19.77
C PRO A 916 -13.25 52.40 -20.58
N SER A 917 -13.85 51.66 -21.52
CA SER A 917 -13.17 50.86 -22.55
C SER A 917 -12.98 51.66 -23.85
N ASN A 918 -12.04 51.26 -24.72
CA ASN A 918 -12.34 50.76 -26.08
C ASN A 918 -11.08 50.48 -26.95
N LEU A 919 -11.27 49.53 -27.88
CA LEU A 919 -10.43 49.19 -29.05
C LEU A 919 -10.53 50.29 -30.17
N PRO A 920 -9.87 50.23 -31.37
CA PRO A 920 -9.44 49.02 -32.13
C PRO A 920 -8.20 49.12 -33.08
N LEU A 921 -7.84 47.96 -33.70
CA LEU A 921 -7.33 47.79 -35.11
C LEU A 921 -5.99 48.45 -35.56
N ALA A 922 -5.28 48.05 -36.65
CA ALA A 922 -5.40 46.96 -37.64
C ALA A 922 -4.06 46.67 -38.40
N LEU A 923 -3.98 45.50 -39.07
CA LEU A 923 -3.12 45.09 -40.23
C LEU A 923 -1.56 45.24 -40.13
N MET A 924 -0.66 44.35 -40.59
CA MET A 924 -0.58 43.26 -41.61
C MET A 924 -0.10 43.69 -43.04
N ILE A 925 0.70 42.82 -43.70
CA ILE A 925 1.10 42.78 -45.15
C ILE A 925 2.26 43.72 -45.58
N ALA A 926 3.21 43.40 -46.50
CA ALA A 926 3.85 42.15 -47.01
C ALA A 926 4.99 42.50 -48.04
N VAL A 927 5.47 41.51 -48.82
CA VAL A 927 6.34 41.58 -50.04
C VAL A 927 7.86 41.77 -49.76
N VAL A 928 8.85 40.89 -50.08
CA VAL A 928 9.15 39.84 -51.12
C VAL A 928 10.03 40.36 -52.29
N VAL A 929 10.83 39.46 -52.94
CA VAL A 929 11.75 39.63 -54.12
C VAL A 929 13.25 39.83 -53.75
N LEU A 930 14.28 39.11 -54.25
CA LEU A 930 14.43 37.86 -55.04
C LEU A 930 15.84 37.21 -54.86
N LEU A 931 15.95 35.88 -55.09
CA LEU A 931 17.09 35.03 -55.55
C LEU A 931 18.51 35.21 -54.94
N VAL A 932 19.14 34.22 -54.26
CA VAL A 932 19.53 32.83 -54.62
C VAL A 932 20.87 32.68 -55.39
N THR A 933 21.87 32.14 -54.69
CA THR A 933 22.96 31.28 -55.21
C THR A 933 22.97 29.96 -54.42
N LYS A 934 23.51 28.85 -54.96
CA LYS A 934 23.08 27.49 -54.54
C LYS A 934 24.15 26.38 -54.67
N ARG A 935 24.59 25.82 -53.53
CA ARG A 935 25.03 24.43 -53.23
C ARG A 935 25.46 24.37 -51.76
N ARG A 936 24.80 23.61 -50.87
CA ARG A 936 24.96 22.15 -50.59
C ARG A 936 26.35 21.81 -50.01
N ARG A 937 26.49 21.09 -48.90
CA ARG A 937 25.53 20.43 -47.97
C ARG A 937 26.14 20.47 -46.55
N SER A 938 25.35 20.82 -45.53
CA SER A 938 24.88 19.92 -44.44
C SER A 938 25.90 19.68 -43.31
N ALA A 939 25.39 19.62 -42.08
CA ALA A 939 25.99 18.84 -41.00
C ALA A 939 25.82 17.33 -41.30
#